data_AF-A0A8S2QQU0-F1
#
_entry.id   AF-A0A8S2QQU0-F1
#
_cell.length_a   1.000
_cell.length_b   1.000
_cell.length_c   1.000
_cell.angle_alpha   90.00
_cell.angle_beta   90.00
_cell.angle_gamma   90.00
#
_symmetry.space_group_name_H-M   'P 1'
#
loop_
_entity.id
_entity.type
_entity.pdbx_description
1 polymer ?
#
loop_
_entity_poly.entity_id
_entity_poly.type
_entity_poly.pdbx_seq_one_letter_code
_entity_poly.pdbx_strand_id
1 'polypeptide(L)'
;MSDNLSSSLCAQLSIIVDLSSSSFDFKKLYSHLSSQSPPNTDHHHWYFGGLRSFTIPFEANHDEITINHVISKLKLLQNHLSILPPFWISYKKCQPLQQQPAPFTPATTPEVIRKNIKLGKFYANNGFDMEYTGGALVGIDKYIWDIQTQIRDPWRLVFYHDKIEIDYGSKEKRLRKTLKAEVMDRCAVIMTQSDGFTLFINMNGNPIDHEAVNSTKSHNTNDDEIDPILRKIIESNISYTRTAPRESQPFYSTIRLSISLSNSFDYNNMIMNTTDEHRFEQLQRLNSCYTQFIDFFHRNYIYDCFGIITSIPSSIDFSSISSLFMSNETTSFIKQYCWQMLMSIGYRFQQRLTTDFIQQMNSIGDDDEFYQTSLHIWRRSSEYYFIDLLGELRRYREKFVAETVFRPSSPASSINNHRQQGKKKDGNQQERWSIRTPPRNYAYVPSVTLTPTTICVNPFKLVKTNRVLRESKFGGNLMFALVDVKDENGKMDLFPHDYRALRWKTEMLLESGFDLGAKGRTYRYLHHSQSQLKDKQFWFYHNDSETNFSFEEAFAWMGDFQEEQIVAKHAARIAQCFTSAEATIQIPSEKVEYIEDIHTDDNKYNFTDGVGTMSTIIRDNINPYRQFSAIQIRYGGCKGVISVNPDLDNSPHQLRIRQSMRKFKCSHDILELCRISKPRPLYLNRQIIVLLSHREIDDRTFLLLQHQHQQYLSESLVYPTRAYELLAEKINRSLFPLRTLVNGAHLNLIQEPFFRQLIITTSKFELAQMRERTRLKLPKNSAR
;
A
#
# COMPACT_ATOMS: atom_id res chain seq x y z
N MET A 1 10.05 -67.87 23.62
CA MET A 1 10.44 -66.79 24.55
C MET A 1 11.86 -66.39 24.16
N SER A 2 12.17 -65.19 23.70
CA SER A 2 11.44 -63.93 23.68
C SER A 2 12.13 -63.01 22.66
N ASP A 3 11.34 -62.63 21.66
CA ASP A 3 11.29 -61.40 20.87
C ASP A 3 12.50 -60.47 20.80
N ASN A 4 13.12 -60.49 19.61
CA ASN A 4 13.80 -59.34 19.00
C ASN A 4 12.75 -58.26 18.65
N LEU A 5 12.65 -57.21 19.47
CA LEU A 5 11.97 -55.97 19.08
C LEU A 5 12.83 -55.21 18.07
N SER A 6 12.49 -55.35 16.80
CA SER A 6 12.81 -54.38 15.77
C SER A 6 12.21 -53.03 16.17
N SER A 7 13.03 -51.99 16.34
CA SER A 7 12.56 -50.62 16.51
C SER A 7 11.95 -50.12 15.21
N SER A 8 10.66 -50.39 15.00
CA SER A 8 9.89 -49.85 13.89
C SER A 8 9.81 -48.33 14.04
N LEU A 9 10.41 -47.61 13.10
CA LEU A 9 10.17 -46.20 12.84
C LEU A 9 8.65 -45.94 12.90
N CYS A 10 8.21 -44.91 13.63
CA CYS A 10 6.80 -44.56 13.73
C CYS A 10 6.56 -43.23 13.02
N ALA A 11 5.53 -43.16 12.18
CA ALA A 11 5.07 -41.93 11.56
C ALA A 11 3.76 -41.47 12.23
N GLN A 12 3.62 -40.18 12.52
CA GLN A 12 2.41 -39.63 13.16
C GLN A 12 1.60 -38.80 12.15
N LEU A 13 0.31 -39.09 12.06
CA LEU A 13 -0.69 -38.31 11.33
C LEU A 13 -1.56 -37.54 12.32
N SER A 14 -1.49 -36.21 12.33
CA SER A 14 -2.37 -35.38 13.15
C SER A 14 -3.48 -34.74 12.32
N ILE A 15 -4.73 -34.90 12.77
CA ILE A 15 -5.95 -34.38 12.16
C ILE A 15 -6.61 -33.44 13.17
N ILE A 16 -6.68 -32.15 12.85
CA ILE A 16 -7.38 -31.15 13.65
C ILE A 16 -8.69 -30.82 12.97
N VAL A 17 -9.83 -30.79 13.68
CA VAL A 17 -11.19 -30.56 13.16
C VAL A 17 -11.86 -29.44 13.93
N ASP A 18 -12.52 -28.52 13.25
CA ASP A 18 -13.38 -27.50 13.86
C ASP A 18 -14.84 -27.95 13.96
N LEU A 19 -15.39 -27.89 15.16
CA LEU A 19 -16.75 -28.27 15.53
C LEU A 19 -17.73 -27.10 15.49
N SER A 20 -17.32 -25.91 15.06
CA SER A 20 -18.25 -24.78 14.87
C SER A 20 -19.27 -25.01 13.75
N SER A 21 -19.08 -26.03 12.91
CA SER A 21 -20.02 -26.49 11.88
C SER A 21 -20.96 -27.58 12.40
N SER A 22 -22.26 -27.28 12.50
CA SER A 22 -23.30 -28.17 13.05
C SER A 22 -23.68 -29.37 12.16
N SER A 23 -23.07 -29.51 10.98
CA SER A 23 -23.43 -30.54 9.99
C SER A 23 -22.55 -31.80 10.03
N PHE A 24 -21.58 -31.89 10.95
CA PHE A 24 -20.56 -32.94 10.93
C PHE A 24 -20.81 -34.05 11.97
N ASP A 25 -21.18 -35.26 11.53
CA ASP A 25 -21.30 -36.45 12.41
C ASP A 25 -19.91 -37.05 12.72
N PHE A 26 -19.24 -36.33 13.60
CA PHE A 26 -17.88 -36.56 14.07
C PHE A 26 -17.65 -37.97 14.66
N LYS A 27 -18.67 -38.55 15.29
CA LYS A 27 -18.60 -39.86 15.93
C LYS A 27 -18.31 -40.96 14.91
N LYS A 28 -18.89 -40.81 13.71
CA LYS A 28 -18.80 -41.78 12.61
C LYS A 28 -17.41 -41.76 11.95
N LEU A 29 -16.82 -40.57 11.76
CA LEU A 29 -15.46 -40.45 11.23
C LEU A 29 -14.42 -41.00 12.22
N TYR A 30 -14.57 -40.69 13.50
CA TYR A 30 -13.68 -41.19 14.54
C TYR A 30 -13.68 -42.72 14.61
N SER A 31 -14.86 -43.35 14.65
CA SER A 31 -14.98 -44.82 14.66
C SER A 31 -14.40 -45.46 13.38
N HIS A 32 -14.50 -44.80 12.23
CA HIS A 32 -13.91 -45.29 10.99
C HIS A 32 -12.37 -45.20 11.03
N LEU A 33 -11.81 -44.09 11.48
CA LEU A 33 -10.35 -43.89 11.54
C LEU A 33 -9.68 -44.76 12.61
N SER A 34 -10.29 -44.92 13.79
CA SER A 34 -9.81 -45.85 14.83
C SER A 34 -9.88 -47.32 14.42
N SER A 35 -10.76 -47.68 13.47
CA SER A 35 -10.80 -49.05 12.92
C SER A 35 -9.67 -49.34 11.93
N GLN A 36 -8.99 -48.30 11.45
CA GLN A 36 -7.91 -48.38 10.46
C GLN A 36 -6.51 -48.25 11.10
N SER A 37 -6.42 -47.91 12.40
CA SER A 37 -5.15 -47.79 13.13
C SER A 37 -4.64 -49.14 13.64
N PRO A 38 -3.31 -49.33 13.80
CA PRO A 38 -2.74 -50.55 14.35
C PRO A 38 -3.28 -50.87 15.75
N PRO A 39 -3.45 -52.15 16.13
CA PRO A 39 -3.88 -52.51 17.48
C PRO A 39 -2.84 -52.07 18.53
N ASN A 40 -3.30 -51.53 19.68
CA ASN A 40 -2.53 -51.04 20.83
C ASN A 40 -1.80 -49.68 20.70
N THR A 41 -2.31 -48.72 19.91
CA THR A 41 -1.78 -47.35 19.90
C THR A 41 -2.57 -46.41 20.81
N ASP A 42 -1.91 -45.72 21.74
CA ASP A 42 -2.52 -44.67 22.57
C ASP A 42 -2.95 -43.48 21.70
N HIS A 43 -4.26 -43.21 21.65
CA HIS A 43 -4.82 -42.04 20.97
C HIS A 43 -4.87 -40.85 21.94
N HIS A 44 -4.21 -39.74 21.59
CA HIS A 44 -4.28 -38.50 22.37
C HIS A 44 -5.43 -37.61 21.89
N HIS A 45 -6.29 -37.19 22.83
CA HIS A 45 -7.46 -36.35 22.60
C HIS A 45 -7.37 -35.06 23.40
N TRP A 46 -7.50 -33.91 22.74
CA TRP A 46 -7.53 -32.59 23.40
C TRP A 46 -8.71 -31.75 22.91
N TYR A 47 -9.30 -30.96 23.81
CA TYR A 47 -10.48 -30.11 23.56
C TYR A 47 -10.21 -28.67 23.97
N PHE A 48 -10.34 -27.71 23.03
CA PHE A 48 -10.33 -26.28 23.35
C PHE A 48 -11.04 -25.46 22.27
N GLY A 49 -11.95 -24.56 22.66
CA GLY A 49 -12.49 -23.51 21.77
C GLY A 49 -13.25 -23.99 20.52
N GLY A 50 -13.81 -25.21 20.52
CA GLY A 50 -14.51 -25.76 19.35
C GLY A 50 -13.60 -26.55 18.40
N LEU A 51 -12.29 -26.62 18.62
CA LEU A 51 -11.38 -27.45 17.82
C LEU A 51 -11.08 -28.79 18.55
N ARG A 52 -10.94 -29.88 17.78
CA ARG A 52 -10.47 -31.20 18.25
C ARG A 52 -9.28 -31.68 17.43
N SER A 53 -8.20 -32.09 18.09
CA SER A 53 -7.00 -32.68 17.45
C SER A 53 -6.89 -34.18 17.76
N PHE A 54 -6.57 -34.98 16.74
CA PHE A 54 -6.28 -36.41 16.84
C PHE A 54 -4.91 -36.72 16.26
N THR A 55 -4.12 -37.53 16.94
CA THR A 55 -2.86 -38.03 16.40
C THR A 55 -2.92 -39.55 16.30
N ILE A 56 -2.71 -40.09 15.10
CA ILE A 56 -2.68 -41.53 14.81
C ILE A 56 -1.24 -41.92 14.44
N PRO A 57 -0.59 -42.79 15.23
CA PRO A 57 0.72 -43.34 14.90
C PRO A 57 0.61 -44.53 13.92
N PHE A 58 1.55 -44.64 12.98
CA PHE A 58 1.66 -45.68 11.94
C PHE A 58 3.08 -46.28 11.95
N GLU A 59 3.22 -47.55 11.58
CA GLU A 59 4.54 -48.19 11.44
C GLU A 59 5.17 -47.86 10.07
N ALA A 60 6.39 -47.32 10.07
CA ALA A 60 6.89 -46.49 8.97
C ALA A 60 7.27 -47.23 7.69
N ASN A 61 7.24 -48.56 7.65
CA ASN A 61 7.75 -49.31 6.50
C ASN A 61 6.68 -49.97 5.64
N HIS A 62 5.40 -50.01 6.06
CA HIS A 62 4.31 -50.59 5.27
C HIS A 62 3.18 -49.59 4.92
N ASP A 63 3.20 -48.37 5.46
CA ASP A 63 2.02 -47.50 5.46
C ASP A 63 2.11 -46.22 4.63
N GLU A 64 3.12 -45.99 3.78
CA GLU A 64 3.11 -44.79 2.91
C GLU A 64 1.96 -44.86 1.88
N ILE A 65 1.65 -46.07 1.39
CA ILE A 65 0.47 -46.32 0.54
C ILE A 65 -0.82 -46.20 1.35
N THR A 66 -0.86 -46.75 2.57
CA THR A 66 -2.03 -46.67 3.47
C THR A 66 -2.33 -45.23 3.89
N ILE A 67 -1.32 -44.44 4.24
CA ILE A 67 -1.43 -43.02 4.63
C ILE A 67 -1.85 -42.19 3.42
N ASN A 68 -1.28 -42.43 2.24
CA ASN A 68 -1.73 -41.77 1.02
C ASN A 68 -3.16 -42.18 0.64
N HIS A 69 -3.57 -43.43 0.89
CA HIS A 69 -4.94 -43.93 0.69
C HIS A 69 -5.92 -43.31 1.68
N VAL A 70 -5.52 -43.11 2.94
CA VAL A 70 -6.32 -42.44 3.98
C VAL A 70 -6.44 -40.94 3.66
N ILE A 71 -5.35 -40.27 3.29
CA ILE A 71 -5.38 -38.85 2.86
C ILE A 71 -6.24 -38.67 1.61
N SER A 72 -6.11 -39.57 0.62
CA SER A 72 -6.93 -39.50 -0.61
C SER A 72 -8.40 -39.83 -0.36
N LYS A 73 -8.73 -40.79 0.52
CA LYS A 73 -10.10 -41.03 0.97
C LYS A 73 -10.69 -39.85 1.77
N LEU A 74 -9.91 -39.20 2.62
CA LEU A 74 -10.34 -37.99 3.36
C LEU A 74 -10.61 -36.82 2.38
N LYS A 75 -9.77 -36.66 1.35
CA LYS A 75 -10.01 -35.71 0.24
C LYS A 75 -11.22 -36.09 -0.63
N LEU A 76 -11.51 -37.38 -0.82
CA LEU A 76 -12.71 -37.86 -1.53
C LEU A 76 -13.99 -37.64 -0.70
N LEU A 77 -13.94 -37.88 0.61
CA LEU A 77 -15.02 -37.58 1.56
C LEU A 77 -15.33 -36.07 1.63
N GLN A 78 -14.31 -35.22 1.52
CA GLN A 78 -14.45 -33.77 1.40
C GLN A 78 -15.28 -33.38 0.15
N ASN A 79 -15.02 -34.03 -0.98
CA ASN A 79 -15.75 -33.77 -2.23
C ASN A 79 -17.19 -34.32 -2.23
N HIS A 80 -17.45 -35.43 -1.52
CA HIS A 80 -18.78 -36.05 -1.47
C HIS A 80 -19.75 -35.43 -0.46
N LEU A 81 -19.25 -34.76 0.59
CA LEU A 81 -20.09 -34.26 1.70
C LEU A 81 -20.28 -32.73 1.71
N SER A 82 -19.74 -31.99 0.73
CA SER A 82 -19.82 -30.52 0.66
C SER A 82 -19.38 -29.83 1.96
N ILE A 83 -18.33 -30.33 2.61
CA ILE A 83 -17.84 -29.84 3.90
C ILE A 83 -16.80 -28.73 3.66
N LEU A 84 -17.05 -27.54 4.22
CA LEU A 84 -16.07 -26.44 4.28
C LEU A 84 -14.94 -26.74 5.28
N PRO A 85 -13.70 -26.32 5.02
CA PRO A 85 -12.58 -26.61 5.93
C PRO A 85 -12.85 -25.91 7.27
N PRO A 86 -12.54 -26.56 8.39
CA PRO A 86 -11.14 -26.74 8.76
C PRO A 86 -10.86 -28.17 9.20
N PHE A 87 -10.14 -28.90 8.36
CA PHE A 87 -9.23 -29.89 8.89
C PHE A 87 -7.81 -29.70 8.41
N TRP A 88 -6.88 -29.73 9.35
CA TRP A 88 -5.45 -29.57 9.10
C TRP A 88 -4.79 -30.93 9.29
N ILE A 89 -4.07 -31.38 8.25
CA ILE A 89 -3.35 -32.66 8.25
C ILE A 89 -1.86 -32.38 8.37
N SER A 90 -1.24 -32.88 9.44
CA SER A 90 0.20 -32.85 9.65
C SER A 90 0.76 -34.27 9.62
N TYR A 91 1.89 -34.48 8.94
CA TYR A 91 2.60 -35.76 8.86
C TYR A 91 4.07 -35.58 9.26
N LYS A 92 4.55 -36.40 10.20
CA LYS A 92 5.95 -36.39 10.66
C LYS A 92 6.50 -37.82 10.73
N LYS A 93 7.63 -38.08 10.06
CA LYS A 93 8.46 -39.29 10.29
C LYS A 93 9.31 -39.04 11.55
N CYS A 94 9.14 -39.82 12.60
CA CYS A 94 9.91 -39.68 13.83
C CYS A 94 11.22 -40.51 13.76
N GLN A 95 12.37 -39.86 13.94
CA GLN A 95 13.63 -40.55 14.28
C GLN A 95 13.67 -40.82 15.79
N PRO A 96 14.42 -41.85 16.26
CA PRO A 96 14.34 -42.31 17.64
C PRO A 96 14.82 -41.25 18.62
N LEU A 97 13.99 -40.92 19.62
CA LEU A 97 14.41 -40.19 20.82
C LEU A 97 15.13 -41.15 21.78
N GLN A 98 16.37 -40.85 22.16
CA GLN A 98 16.90 -41.39 23.41
C GLN A 98 16.26 -40.62 24.59
N GLN A 99 15.56 -41.40 25.40
CA GLN A 99 15.04 -41.18 26.76
C GLN A 99 14.89 -39.73 27.26
N GLN A 100 13.63 -39.28 27.36
CA GLN A 100 13.19 -38.12 28.13
C GLN A 100 13.41 -38.34 29.65
N PRO A 101 13.69 -37.29 30.45
CA PRO A 101 13.40 -37.33 31.87
C PRO A 101 11.89 -37.11 32.13
N ALA A 102 11.44 -37.64 33.26
CA ALA A 102 10.07 -37.86 33.75
C ALA A 102 9.02 -36.73 33.53
N PRO A 103 7.72 -37.09 33.50
CA PRO A 103 6.62 -36.16 33.27
C PRO A 103 6.49 -35.11 34.38
N PHE A 104 6.41 -33.83 33.99
CA PHE A 104 5.95 -32.76 34.86
C PHE A 104 4.49 -32.99 35.24
N THR A 105 4.23 -33.08 36.54
CA THR A 105 2.90 -33.09 37.14
C THR A 105 2.19 -31.75 36.88
N PRO A 106 0.87 -31.75 36.60
CA PRO A 106 0.12 -30.51 36.38
C PRO A 106 -0.02 -29.75 37.70
N ALA A 107 0.55 -28.54 37.76
CA ALA A 107 0.31 -27.63 38.86
C ALA A 107 -1.14 -27.10 38.79
N THR A 108 -1.88 -27.39 39.85
CA THR A 108 -3.18 -26.83 40.16
C THR A 108 -3.07 -25.34 40.51
N THR A 109 -4.14 -24.59 40.17
CA THR A 109 -4.46 -23.18 40.49
C THR A 109 -3.72 -22.03 39.75
N PRO A 110 -4.46 -20.93 39.41
CA PRO A 110 -3.95 -19.86 38.56
C PRO A 110 -3.04 -18.93 39.36
N GLU A 111 -1.73 -19.15 39.27
CA GLU A 111 -0.76 -18.15 39.71
C GLU A 111 -0.85 -16.93 38.80
N VAL A 112 -0.92 -15.75 39.42
CA VAL A 112 -0.80 -14.45 38.75
C VAL A 112 0.52 -14.43 37.98
N ILE A 113 0.45 -14.67 36.66
CA ILE A 113 1.63 -14.75 35.79
C ILE A 113 2.33 -13.39 35.80
N ARG A 114 3.50 -13.33 36.46
CA ARG A 114 4.34 -12.13 36.49
C ARG A 114 4.95 -11.91 35.10
N LYS A 115 4.69 -10.75 34.49
CA LYS A 115 5.10 -10.35 33.11
C LYS A 115 6.60 -10.41 32.77
N ASN A 116 7.49 -10.76 33.71
CA ASN A 116 8.95 -10.68 33.54
C ASN A 116 9.70 -12.01 33.71
N ILE A 117 9.00 -13.16 33.70
CA ILE A 117 9.67 -14.47 33.74
C ILE A 117 10.26 -14.80 32.37
N LYS A 118 11.54 -15.18 32.34
CA LYS A 118 12.25 -15.61 31.13
C LYS A 118 11.89 -17.06 30.83
N LEU A 119 11.37 -17.31 29.63
CA LEU A 119 10.93 -18.62 29.17
C LEU A 119 12.02 -19.37 28.41
N GLY A 120 12.89 -18.66 27.71
CA GLY A 120 14.07 -19.25 27.11
C GLY A 120 14.97 -18.23 26.42
N LYS A 121 16.18 -18.69 26.06
CA LYS A 121 17.31 -17.83 25.72
C LYS A 121 18.25 -18.49 24.71
N PHE A 122 18.57 -17.79 23.63
CA PHE A 122 19.47 -18.25 22.56
C PHE A 122 20.56 -17.20 22.29
N TYR A 123 21.75 -17.63 21.88
CA TYR A 123 22.92 -16.77 21.64
C TYR A 123 23.62 -17.08 20.31
N ALA A 124 24.16 -16.06 19.66
CA ALA A 124 24.79 -16.11 18.33
C ALA A 124 26.03 -17.00 18.23
N ASN A 125 26.85 -17.14 19.29
CA ASN A 125 28.10 -17.92 19.24
C ASN A 125 27.90 -19.44 19.19
N ASN A 126 26.66 -19.90 19.04
CA ASN A 126 26.26 -21.31 19.15
C ASN A 126 25.76 -21.89 17.81
N GLY A 127 26.13 -21.28 16.67
CA GLY A 127 25.80 -21.78 15.34
C GLY A 127 24.45 -21.35 14.78
N PHE A 128 23.90 -20.21 15.24
CA PHE A 128 22.63 -19.66 14.77
C PHE A 128 22.83 -18.36 13.97
N ASP A 129 22.25 -18.30 12.79
CA ASP A 129 22.16 -17.11 11.96
C ASP A 129 20.70 -16.61 11.97
N MET A 130 20.54 -15.29 12.06
CA MET A 130 19.21 -14.66 12.09
C MET A 130 19.16 -13.41 11.20
N GLU A 131 18.19 -13.41 10.30
CA GLU A 131 17.93 -12.30 9.37
C GLU A 131 16.64 -11.59 9.80
N TYR A 132 16.72 -10.31 10.17
CA TYR A 132 15.55 -9.50 10.49
C TYR A 132 15.30 -8.46 9.39
N THR A 133 14.13 -8.50 8.78
CA THR A 133 13.74 -7.55 7.73
C THR A 133 12.31 -7.04 7.91
N GLY A 134 12.06 -5.79 7.50
CA GLY A 134 10.72 -5.21 7.43
C GLY A 134 10.20 -5.24 5.99
N GLY A 135 8.93 -5.62 5.76
CA GLY A 135 8.36 -5.72 4.39
C GLY A 135 8.34 -4.39 3.60
N ALA A 136 8.25 -4.32 2.25
CA ALA A 136 7.73 -5.25 1.24
C ALA A 136 8.81 -5.91 0.34
N LEU A 137 8.44 -6.98 -0.39
CA LEU A 137 9.21 -7.92 -1.26
C LEU A 137 10.44 -7.43 -2.06
N VAL A 138 10.71 -6.14 -2.14
CA VAL A 138 12.05 -5.59 -2.41
C VAL A 138 12.26 -4.41 -1.47
N GLY A 139 12.98 -4.66 -0.38
CA GLY A 139 13.07 -3.73 0.74
C GLY A 139 14.31 -4.02 1.58
N ILE A 140 15.36 -3.27 1.23
CA ILE A 140 16.71 -3.17 1.78
C ILE A 140 16.83 -3.64 3.22
N ASP A 141 17.80 -4.50 3.38
CA ASP A 141 18.10 -5.22 4.58
C ASP A 141 18.45 -4.31 5.75
N LYS A 142 17.88 -4.62 6.91
CA LYS A 142 18.37 -4.12 8.20
C LYS A 142 18.93 -5.30 8.96
N TYR A 143 19.93 -5.94 8.37
CA TYR A 143 20.45 -7.22 8.83
C TYR A 143 21.08 -7.18 10.24
N ILE A 144 21.11 -8.37 10.87
CA ILE A 144 22.10 -8.80 11.88
C ILE A 144 23.06 -9.81 11.19
N TRP A 145 23.45 -9.48 9.95
CA TRP A 145 24.49 -10.04 9.08
C TRP A 145 24.62 -9.10 7.88
N ASP A 146 25.57 -8.17 7.94
CA ASP A 146 25.70 -7.16 6.91
C ASP A 146 26.23 -7.80 5.60
N ILE A 147 25.43 -7.81 4.52
CA ILE A 147 25.83 -8.37 3.23
C ILE A 147 27.02 -7.63 2.60
N GLN A 148 27.16 -6.33 2.85
CA GLN A 148 28.25 -5.52 2.31
C GLN A 148 29.55 -5.73 3.07
N THR A 149 29.50 -5.91 4.40
CA THR A 149 30.70 -6.06 5.24
C THR A 149 31.00 -7.50 5.65
N GLN A 150 30.06 -8.43 5.45
CA GLN A 150 30.12 -9.83 5.92
C GLN A 150 30.32 -9.98 7.44
N ILE A 151 30.11 -8.90 8.21
CA ILE A 151 30.30 -8.89 9.66
C ILE A 151 29.09 -9.51 10.35
N ARG A 152 29.33 -10.45 11.27
CA ARG A 152 28.33 -11.05 12.16
C ARG A 152 28.37 -10.35 13.52
N ASP A 153 27.31 -9.61 13.84
CA ASP A 153 27.16 -8.97 15.15
C ASP A 153 26.59 -9.96 16.19
N PRO A 154 27.07 -9.93 17.46
CA PRO A 154 26.58 -10.82 18.49
C PRO A 154 25.13 -10.48 18.85
N TRP A 155 24.25 -11.49 18.80
CA TRP A 155 22.84 -11.35 19.14
C TRP A 155 22.36 -12.35 20.18
N ARG A 156 21.26 -11.99 20.84
CA ARG A 156 20.60 -12.77 21.88
C ARG A 156 19.09 -12.65 21.76
N LEU A 157 18.42 -13.80 21.66
CA LEU A 157 16.95 -13.89 21.61
C LEU A 157 16.43 -14.35 22.98
N VAL A 158 15.47 -13.63 23.54
CA VAL A 158 14.86 -13.92 24.85
C VAL A 158 13.34 -13.91 24.75
N PHE A 159 12.72 -15.02 25.16
CA PHE A 159 11.26 -15.13 25.24
C PHE A 159 10.78 -14.77 26.64
N TYR A 160 9.80 -13.88 26.70
CA TYR A 160 9.00 -13.59 27.88
C TYR A 160 7.55 -14.02 27.61
N HIS A 161 6.72 -14.01 28.64
CA HIS A 161 5.30 -14.36 28.48
C HIS A 161 4.55 -13.47 27.50
N ASP A 162 4.80 -12.15 27.51
CA ASP A 162 4.05 -11.14 26.78
C ASP A 162 4.86 -10.42 25.69
N LYS A 163 6.13 -10.79 25.51
CA LYS A 163 7.04 -10.18 24.53
C LYS A 163 8.21 -11.09 24.14
N ILE A 164 8.81 -10.78 23.01
CA ILE A 164 10.09 -11.33 22.54
C ILE A 164 11.10 -10.18 22.50
N GLU A 165 12.26 -10.38 23.09
CA GLU A 165 13.36 -9.41 23.06
C GLU A 165 14.52 -9.94 22.22
N ILE A 166 15.05 -9.09 21.35
CA ILE A 166 16.19 -9.36 20.47
C ILE A 166 17.27 -8.33 20.81
N ASP A 167 18.35 -8.76 21.48
CA ASP A 167 19.54 -7.93 21.64
C ASP A 167 20.51 -8.17 20.49
N TYR A 168 21.14 -7.12 19.97
CA TYR A 168 22.07 -7.17 18.83
C TYR A 168 23.04 -5.97 18.84
N GLY A 169 24.05 -6.00 17.97
CA GLY A 169 25.05 -4.93 17.82
C GLY A 169 26.37 -5.18 18.56
N SER A 170 27.36 -4.32 18.32
CA SER A 170 28.72 -4.47 18.85
C SER A 170 28.80 -4.28 20.38
N LYS A 171 29.92 -4.70 20.99
CA LYS A 171 30.17 -4.49 22.43
C LYS A 171 30.03 -3.02 22.85
N GLU A 172 30.37 -2.08 21.96
CA GLU A 172 30.36 -0.64 22.20
C GLU A 172 28.98 0.00 22.00
N LYS A 173 28.12 -0.62 21.18
CA LYS A 173 26.79 -0.08 20.84
C LYS A 173 25.73 -1.18 20.79
N ARG A 174 25.34 -1.65 21.98
CA ARG A 174 24.29 -2.67 22.13
C ARG A 174 22.90 -2.08 21.92
N LEU A 175 22.11 -2.76 21.12
CA LEU A 175 20.72 -2.43 20.81
C LEU A 175 19.80 -3.56 21.26
N ARG A 176 18.55 -3.22 21.56
CA ARG A 176 17.49 -4.18 21.84
C ARG A 176 16.22 -3.83 21.06
N LYS A 177 15.63 -4.82 20.41
CA LYS A 177 14.31 -4.72 19.79
C LYS A 177 13.32 -5.58 20.56
N THR A 178 12.20 -4.99 20.95
CA THR A 178 11.13 -5.63 21.72
C THR A 178 9.88 -5.78 20.86
N LEU A 179 9.43 -7.02 20.68
CA LEU A 179 8.20 -7.38 20.01
C LEU A 179 7.16 -7.79 21.06
N LYS A 180 6.18 -6.95 21.34
CA LYS A 180 5.13 -7.31 22.30
C LYS A 180 4.05 -8.16 21.65
N ALA A 181 3.49 -9.11 22.39
CA ALA A 181 2.37 -9.94 21.93
C ALA A 181 1.15 -9.10 21.53
N GLU A 182 0.85 -8.03 22.29
CA GLU A 182 -0.32 -7.15 22.06
C GLU A 182 -0.35 -6.47 20.69
N VAL A 183 0.80 -6.37 20.01
CA VAL A 183 0.91 -5.77 18.67
C VAL A 183 1.03 -6.82 17.57
N MET A 184 1.05 -8.13 17.88
CA MET A 184 1.10 -9.20 16.89
C MET A 184 -0.32 -9.66 16.57
N ASP A 185 -0.69 -9.62 15.29
CA ASP A 185 -2.02 -10.09 14.83
C ASP A 185 -1.96 -11.56 14.40
N ARG A 186 -0.98 -11.90 13.55
CA ARG A 186 -0.83 -13.22 12.94
C ARG A 186 0.64 -13.55 12.73
N CYS A 187 0.97 -14.82 12.70
CA CYS A 187 2.27 -15.27 12.24
C CYS A 187 2.14 -16.38 11.19
N ALA A 188 3.12 -16.49 10.31
CA ALA A 188 3.29 -17.63 9.42
C ALA A 188 4.69 -18.20 9.61
N VAL A 189 4.78 -19.51 9.74
CA VAL A 189 6.06 -20.22 9.88
C VAL A 189 6.30 -21.02 8.61
N ILE A 190 7.42 -20.73 7.96
CA ILE A 190 7.82 -21.34 6.69
C ILE A 190 9.15 -22.04 6.88
N MET A 191 9.15 -23.37 6.71
CA MET A 191 10.40 -24.14 6.69
C MET A 191 11.10 -23.87 5.36
N THR A 192 12.23 -23.16 5.39
CA THR A 192 12.91 -22.70 4.17
C THR A 192 13.96 -23.69 3.67
N GLN A 193 14.59 -24.47 4.56
CA GLN A 193 15.62 -25.48 4.27
C GLN A 193 15.63 -26.57 5.35
N SER A 194 16.43 -27.64 5.20
CA SER A 194 16.57 -28.70 6.23
C SER A 194 17.08 -28.17 7.59
N ASP A 195 17.76 -27.02 7.57
CA ASP A 195 18.54 -26.49 8.70
C ASP A 195 18.05 -25.09 9.15
N GLY A 196 16.78 -24.73 8.89
CA GLY A 196 16.24 -23.43 9.27
C GLY A 196 14.75 -23.22 9.02
N PHE A 197 14.19 -22.15 9.59
CA PHE A 197 12.82 -21.71 9.41
C PHE A 197 12.72 -20.18 9.35
N THR A 198 11.72 -19.68 8.64
CA THR A 198 11.42 -18.24 8.53
C THR A 198 10.05 -17.94 9.11
N LEU A 199 9.99 -16.94 9.99
CA LEU A 199 8.77 -16.41 10.57
C LEU A 199 8.37 -15.13 9.85
N PHE A 200 7.10 -15.02 9.49
CA PHE A 200 6.48 -13.79 9.05
C PHE A 200 5.46 -13.37 10.10
N ILE A 201 5.67 -12.25 10.77
CA ILE A 201 4.82 -11.77 11.86
C ILE A 201 4.12 -10.50 11.40
N ASN A 202 2.80 -10.55 11.24
CA ASN A 202 1.97 -9.38 10.98
C ASN A 202 1.79 -8.59 12.28
N MET A 203 2.01 -7.27 12.20
CA MET A 203 2.00 -6.39 13.35
C MET A 203 0.94 -5.29 13.18
N ASN A 204 0.19 -5.01 14.23
CA ASN A 204 -0.73 -3.87 14.35
C ASN A 204 -0.04 -2.63 14.98
N GLY A 205 1.29 -2.55 14.87
CA GLY A 205 2.08 -1.48 15.46
C GLY A 205 3.58 -1.68 15.24
N ASN A 206 4.39 -0.70 15.66
CA ASN A 206 5.84 -0.78 15.48
C ASN A 206 6.53 -1.52 16.63
N PRO A 207 7.59 -2.30 16.34
CA PRO A 207 8.49 -2.84 17.35
C PRO A 207 9.15 -1.70 18.14
N ILE A 208 9.43 -1.94 19.42
CA ILE A 208 10.05 -0.93 20.30
C ILE A 208 11.56 -1.13 20.29
N ASP A 209 12.30 -0.09 19.94
CA ASP A 209 13.76 -0.08 19.96
C ASP A 209 14.29 0.55 21.24
N HIS A 210 15.34 -0.04 21.80
CA HIS A 210 16.07 0.44 22.96
C HIS A 210 17.58 0.47 22.68
N GLU A 211 18.26 1.46 23.25
CA GLU A 211 19.72 1.58 23.22
C GLU A 211 20.26 1.34 24.64
N ALA A 212 21.35 0.58 24.72
CA ALA A 212 22.02 0.31 25.98
C ALA A 212 22.66 1.58 26.56
N VAL A 213 22.42 1.85 27.83
CA VAL A 213 23.06 2.91 28.61
C VAL A 213 23.70 2.28 29.85
N ASN A 214 24.92 2.67 30.16
CA ASN A 214 25.58 2.21 31.39
C ASN A 214 24.88 2.85 32.59
N SER A 215 24.28 2.05 33.48
CA SER A 215 23.76 2.60 34.73
C SER A 215 24.90 2.82 35.72
N THR A 216 25.27 4.08 35.96
CA THR A 216 26.13 4.46 37.08
C THR A 216 25.27 4.49 38.34
N LYS A 217 25.08 3.34 39.00
CA LYS A 217 24.58 3.35 40.38
C LYS A 217 25.73 3.74 41.29
N SER A 218 25.71 4.95 41.85
CA SER A 218 26.59 5.34 42.94
C SER A 218 26.23 4.53 44.19
N HIS A 219 26.95 3.45 44.44
CA HIS A 219 26.88 2.79 45.74
C HIS A 219 27.85 3.50 46.69
N ASN A 220 27.30 4.35 47.57
CA ASN A 220 27.99 4.79 48.78
C ASN A 220 27.98 3.64 49.78
N THR A 221 29.03 2.82 49.79
CA THR A 221 29.38 1.97 50.93
C THR A 221 30.89 1.76 50.94
N ASN A 222 31.51 1.98 52.10
CA ASN A 222 32.94 1.90 52.36
C ASN A 222 33.51 0.56 51.86
N ASP A 223 34.42 0.66 50.89
CA ASP A 223 35.20 -0.43 50.29
C ASP A 223 36.46 -0.64 51.14
N ASP A 224 36.58 -1.78 51.81
CA ASP A 224 37.85 -2.47 52.11
C ASP A 224 37.51 -3.89 52.56
N GLU A 225 37.01 -4.71 51.63
CA GLU A 225 37.04 -6.19 51.60
C GLU A 225 35.94 -6.71 50.66
N ILE A 226 36.17 -6.62 49.33
CA ILE A 226 35.34 -7.35 48.36
C ILE A 226 36.24 -8.06 47.35
N ASP A 227 36.00 -9.37 47.21
CA ASP A 227 36.64 -10.31 46.30
C ASP A 227 36.77 -9.77 44.85
N PRO A 228 37.94 -9.87 44.19
CA PRO A 228 38.15 -9.47 42.80
C PRO A 228 37.16 -10.10 41.80
N ILE A 229 36.61 -11.28 42.10
CA ILE A 229 35.62 -11.97 41.26
C ILE A 229 34.25 -11.25 41.31
N LEU A 230 33.88 -10.69 42.46
CA LEU A 230 32.66 -9.89 42.63
C LEU A 230 32.76 -8.52 41.93
N ARG A 231 33.95 -7.91 41.87
CA ARG A 231 34.18 -6.67 41.09
C ARG A 231 33.90 -6.86 39.59
N LYS A 232 34.19 -8.03 39.02
CA LYS A 232 33.91 -8.36 37.61
C LYS A 232 32.42 -8.65 37.33
N ILE A 233 31.64 -8.98 38.37
CA ILE A 233 30.17 -9.13 38.29
C ILE A 233 29.48 -7.76 38.47
N ILE A 234 30.13 -6.83 39.17
CA ILE A 234 29.66 -5.45 39.42
C ILE A 234 29.92 -4.52 38.20
N GLU A 235 30.75 -4.94 37.23
CA GLU A 235 30.96 -4.22 35.96
C GLU A 235 29.68 -4.13 35.11
N SER A 236 29.03 -2.97 35.22
CA SER A 236 27.97 -2.44 34.34
C SER A 236 26.64 -3.22 34.32
N ASN A 237 25.75 -2.91 35.27
CA ASN A 237 24.32 -3.12 35.03
C ASN A 237 23.89 -2.21 33.88
N ILE A 238 23.91 -2.75 32.66
CA ILE A 238 23.44 -2.06 31.45
C ILE A 238 21.92 -1.92 31.58
N SER A 239 21.43 -0.70 31.60
CA SER A 239 20.00 -0.40 31.50
C SER A 239 19.67 -0.02 30.05
N TYR A 240 18.51 -0.48 29.57
CA TYR A 240 18.04 -0.15 28.23
C TYR A 240 17.04 0.97 28.35
N THR A 241 17.36 2.14 27.80
CA THR A 241 16.41 3.25 27.76
C THR A 241 15.65 3.23 26.44
N ARG A 242 14.36 3.54 26.49
CA ARG A 242 13.54 3.65 25.28
C ARG A 242 14.06 4.82 24.46
N THR A 243 14.61 4.53 23.29
CA THR A 243 14.98 5.57 22.33
C THR A 243 13.75 5.98 21.54
N ALA A 244 13.59 7.27 21.28
CA ALA A 244 12.61 7.72 20.30
C ALA A 244 12.93 7.04 18.95
N PRO A 245 11.92 6.55 18.19
CA PRO A 245 12.16 6.01 16.86
C PRO A 245 12.94 7.02 16.04
N ARG A 246 14.07 6.63 15.44
CA ARG A 246 14.79 7.49 14.50
C ARG A 246 13.80 8.00 13.45
N GLU A 247 13.85 9.30 13.17
CA GLU A 247 13.07 9.88 12.08
C GLU A 247 13.34 9.09 10.81
N SER A 248 12.30 8.49 10.20
CA SER A 248 12.28 7.61 9.00
C SER A 248 12.11 6.08 9.18
N GLN A 249 11.86 5.53 10.37
CA GLN A 249 11.52 4.10 10.46
C GLN A 249 10.10 3.84 9.90
N PRO A 250 9.93 2.96 8.88
CA PRO A 250 8.63 2.66 8.29
C PRO A 250 7.70 1.97 9.31
N PHE A 251 6.39 2.16 9.15
CA PHE A 251 5.41 1.35 9.87
C PHE A 251 5.52 -0.09 9.35
N TYR A 252 5.92 -1.02 10.22
CA TYR A 252 6.09 -2.42 9.83
C TYR A 252 4.74 -3.14 9.92
N SER A 253 4.05 -3.32 8.79
CA SER A 253 2.84 -4.17 8.75
C SER A 253 3.17 -5.66 8.89
N THR A 254 4.36 -6.06 8.42
CA THR A 254 4.88 -7.43 8.54
C THR A 254 6.40 -7.42 8.76
N ILE A 255 6.83 -8.23 9.72
CA ILE A 255 8.23 -8.52 10.04
C ILE A 255 8.57 -9.90 9.48
N ARG A 256 9.72 -10.02 8.82
CA ARG A 256 10.32 -11.32 8.46
C ARG A 256 11.52 -11.58 9.37
N LEU A 257 11.56 -12.77 9.96
CA LEU A 257 12.63 -13.26 10.81
C LEU A 257 13.06 -14.64 10.31
N SER A 258 14.16 -14.70 9.58
CA SER A 258 14.77 -15.98 9.15
C SER A 258 15.70 -16.47 10.26
N ILE A 259 15.61 -17.74 10.66
CA ILE A 259 16.54 -18.39 11.58
C ILE A 259 17.10 -19.63 10.88
N SER A 260 18.42 -19.74 10.81
CA SER A 260 19.11 -20.89 10.21
C SER A 260 20.33 -21.29 11.02
N LEU A 261 20.81 -22.51 10.82
CA LEU A 261 22.10 -22.94 11.34
C LEU A 261 23.24 -22.40 10.47
N SER A 262 24.31 -21.93 11.11
CA SER A 262 25.46 -21.40 10.40
C SER A 262 26.43 -22.50 9.99
N ASN A 263 26.68 -22.66 8.69
CA ASN A 263 27.79 -23.46 8.19
C ASN A 263 29.07 -22.60 8.24
N SER A 264 29.72 -22.45 9.39
CA SER A 264 31.05 -21.83 9.41
C SER A 264 32.07 -22.81 8.83
N PHE A 265 32.33 -22.71 7.52
CA PHE A 265 33.63 -23.08 6.97
C PHE A 265 34.64 -22.06 7.48
N ASP A 266 35.37 -22.43 8.51
CA ASP A 266 36.42 -21.61 9.10
C ASP A 266 37.62 -21.59 8.14
N TYR A 267 37.78 -20.51 7.35
CA TYR A 267 38.80 -20.42 6.29
C TYR A 267 40.26 -20.40 6.81
N ASN A 268 40.46 -20.38 8.14
CA ASN A 268 41.78 -20.26 8.76
C ASN A 268 42.21 -21.46 9.62
N ASN A 269 41.40 -22.52 9.75
CA ASN A 269 41.82 -23.73 10.46
C ASN A 269 41.58 -24.97 9.61
N MET A 270 42.68 -25.63 9.24
CA MET A 270 42.67 -26.95 8.62
C MET A 270 41.82 -27.92 9.45
N ILE A 271 40.87 -28.56 8.77
CA ILE A 271 40.23 -29.84 9.09
C ILE A 271 39.80 -29.99 10.55
N MET A 272 38.56 -29.60 10.84
CA MET A 272 37.76 -30.29 11.86
C MET A 272 36.61 -30.98 11.14
N ASN A 273 36.65 -32.31 11.11
CA ASN A 273 35.48 -33.13 10.88
C ASN A 273 34.42 -32.68 11.89
N THR A 274 33.40 -31.93 11.47
CA THR A 274 32.21 -31.71 12.29
C THR A 274 31.59 -33.07 12.52
N THR A 275 31.77 -33.64 13.71
CA THR A 275 31.13 -34.89 14.10
C THR A 275 29.61 -34.75 13.98
N ASP A 276 28.92 -35.81 13.57
CA ASP A 276 27.44 -35.85 13.47
C ASP A 276 26.75 -35.40 14.78
N GLU A 277 27.41 -35.59 15.93
CA GLU A 277 26.96 -35.13 17.25
C GLU A 277 26.83 -33.61 17.37
N HIS A 278 27.76 -32.83 16.82
CA HIS A 278 27.72 -31.36 16.92
C HIS A 278 26.58 -30.78 16.07
N ARG A 279 26.34 -31.38 14.89
CA ARG A 279 25.21 -31.03 14.02
C ARG A 279 23.87 -31.42 14.65
N PHE A 280 23.81 -32.57 15.31
CA PHE A 280 22.63 -33.02 16.06
C PHE A 280 22.28 -32.07 17.20
N GLU A 281 23.26 -31.61 17.98
CA GLU A 281 23.05 -30.64 19.06
C GLU A 281 22.52 -29.29 18.52
N GLN A 282 23.07 -28.82 17.40
CA GLN A 282 22.59 -27.61 16.72
C GLN A 282 21.14 -27.75 16.24
N LEU A 283 20.77 -28.90 15.65
CA LEU A 283 19.39 -29.18 15.24
C LEU A 283 18.42 -29.27 16.43
N GLN A 284 18.85 -29.85 17.56
CA GLN A 284 18.03 -29.86 18.78
C GLN A 284 17.77 -28.43 19.30
N ARG A 285 18.79 -27.57 19.27
CA ARG A 285 18.65 -26.17 19.65
C ARG A 285 17.71 -25.40 18.69
N LEU A 286 17.78 -25.68 17.39
CA LEU A 286 16.88 -25.08 16.38
C LEU A 286 15.43 -25.51 16.62
N ASN A 287 15.21 -26.79 16.88
CA ASN A 287 13.90 -27.33 17.24
C ASN A 287 13.38 -26.70 18.55
N SER A 288 14.22 -26.55 19.57
CA SER A 288 13.85 -25.87 20.82
C SER A 288 13.46 -24.42 20.60
N CYS A 289 14.18 -23.70 19.73
CA CYS A 289 13.85 -22.32 19.35
C CYS A 289 12.49 -22.24 18.65
N TYR A 290 12.26 -23.11 17.66
CA TYR A 290 10.99 -23.24 16.97
C TYR A 290 9.83 -23.50 17.95
N THR A 291 9.98 -24.48 18.86
CA THR A 291 8.95 -24.81 19.86
C THR A 291 8.64 -23.61 20.76
N GLN A 292 9.63 -22.83 21.18
CA GLN A 292 9.39 -21.62 21.98
C GLN A 292 8.60 -20.55 21.23
N PHE A 293 8.80 -20.39 19.91
CA PHE A 293 7.97 -19.50 19.12
C PHE A 293 6.52 -19.96 19.06
N ILE A 294 6.28 -21.24 18.76
CA ILE A 294 4.93 -21.79 18.68
C ILE A 294 4.22 -21.67 20.03
N ASP A 295 4.88 -22.05 21.12
CA ASP A 295 4.31 -21.92 22.45
C ASP A 295 4.03 -20.46 22.83
N PHE A 296 4.87 -19.51 22.38
CA PHE A 296 4.64 -18.09 22.61
C PHE A 296 3.39 -17.60 21.85
N PHE A 297 3.23 -17.98 20.58
CA PHE A 297 2.08 -17.59 19.78
C PHE A 297 0.78 -18.17 20.33
N HIS A 298 0.77 -19.47 20.66
CA HIS A 298 -0.40 -20.16 21.21
C HIS A 298 -0.82 -19.56 22.55
N ARG A 299 0.14 -19.29 23.45
CA ARG A 299 -0.15 -18.69 24.76
C ARG A 299 -0.73 -17.27 24.67
N ASN A 300 -0.40 -16.54 23.61
CA ASN A 300 -0.86 -15.17 23.40
C ASN A 300 -2.03 -15.06 22.40
N TYR A 301 -2.67 -16.18 22.02
CA TYR A 301 -3.77 -16.21 21.06
C TYR A 301 -3.43 -15.57 19.69
N ILE A 302 -2.16 -15.65 19.28
CA ILE A 302 -1.70 -15.17 17.97
C ILE A 302 -1.94 -16.28 16.97
N TYR A 303 -2.74 -16.01 15.93
CA TYR A 303 -3.06 -17.00 14.89
C TYR A 303 -1.81 -17.37 14.09
N ASP A 304 -1.39 -18.63 14.16
CA ASP A 304 -0.27 -19.19 13.42
C ASP A 304 -0.72 -19.97 12.18
N CYS A 305 -0.05 -19.74 11.05
CA CYS A 305 -0.24 -20.49 9.81
C CYS A 305 1.05 -21.24 9.46
N PHE A 306 0.99 -22.58 9.45
CA PHE A 306 2.08 -23.40 8.92
C PHE A 306 1.91 -23.57 7.41
N GLY A 307 2.93 -23.18 6.67
CA GLY A 307 2.97 -23.40 5.22
C GLY A 307 4.35 -23.85 4.81
N ILE A 308 4.43 -24.98 4.11
CA ILE A 308 5.59 -25.26 3.27
C ILE A 308 5.34 -24.43 2.00
N ILE A 309 6.19 -23.43 1.72
CA ILE A 309 6.26 -22.88 0.36
C ILE A 309 6.96 -23.96 -0.45
N THR A 310 6.19 -24.93 -0.92
CA THR A 310 6.67 -25.75 -2.01
C THR A 310 6.57 -24.88 -3.26
N SER A 311 7.70 -24.68 -3.96
CA SER A 311 7.66 -24.26 -5.35
C SER A 311 7.14 -25.44 -6.18
N ILE A 312 5.93 -25.92 -5.88
CA ILE A 312 5.22 -26.75 -6.84
C ILE A 312 4.83 -25.77 -7.96
N PRO A 313 5.22 -26.00 -9.22
CA PRO A 313 4.56 -25.31 -10.32
C PRO A 313 3.08 -25.53 -10.11
N SER A 314 2.36 -24.48 -9.73
CA SER A 314 1.00 -24.58 -9.20
C SER A 314 0.17 -25.42 -10.17
N SER A 315 -0.11 -26.66 -9.79
CA SER A 315 -1.09 -27.50 -10.48
C SER A 315 -2.51 -27.07 -10.14
N ILE A 316 -2.68 -25.92 -9.46
CA ILE A 316 -3.93 -25.19 -9.48
C ILE A 316 -4.11 -24.78 -10.94
N ASP A 317 -4.90 -25.57 -11.64
CA ASP A 317 -5.37 -25.24 -12.97
C ASP A 317 -6.24 -23.99 -12.85
N PHE A 318 -5.61 -22.82 -12.96
CA PHE A 318 -6.30 -21.54 -12.98
C PHE A 318 -7.30 -21.47 -14.14
N SER A 319 -7.26 -22.36 -15.13
CA SER A 319 -8.29 -22.42 -16.17
C SER A 319 -9.65 -22.86 -15.61
N SER A 320 -9.66 -23.76 -14.61
CA SER A 320 -10.88 -24.21 -13.92
C SER A 320 -11.49 -23.15 -12.99
N ILE A 321 -10.68 -22.25 -12.43
CA ILE A 321 -11.17 -21.12 -11.62
C ILE A 321 -11.46 -19.90 -12.52
N SER A 322 -10.75 -19.75 -13.64
CA SER A 322 -11.02 -18.77 -14.70
C SER A 322 -12.47 -18.86 -15.19
N SER A 323 -13.02 -20.07 -15.32
CA SER A 323 -14.44 -20.25 -15.63
C SER A 323 -15.38 -19.72 -14.54
N LEU A 324 -14.98 -19.65 -13.26
CA LEU A 324 -15.79 -19.01 -12.21
C LEU A 324 -15.69 -17.48 -12.20
N PHE A 325 -14.67 -16.90 -12.84
CA PHE A 325 -14.43 -15.44 -12.86
C PHE A 325 -14.99 -14.74 -14.10
N MET A 326 -14.96 -15.40 -15.27
CA MET A 326 -15.14 -14.75 -16.57
C MET A 326 -16.20 -15.39 -17.49
N SER A 327 -16.94 -16.43 -17.08
CA SER A 327 -17.80 -17.18 -18.00
C SER A 327 -19.21 -16.65 -18.20
N ASN A 328 -19.59 -15.53 -17.57
CA ASN A 328 -20.92 -14.96 -17.79
C ASN A 328 -20.79 -13.74 -18.71
N GLU A 329 -21.32 -13.86 -19.94
CA GLU A 329 -21.54 -12.76 -20.89
C GLU A 329 -22.29 -11.56 -20.28
N THR A 330 -22.82 -11.71 -19.06
CA THR A 330 -23.56 -10.70 -18.29
C THR A 330 -22.73 -9.93 -17.25
N THR A 331 -21.41 -10.15 -17.16
CA THR A 331 -20.55 -9.44 -16.20
C THR A 331 -20.12 -8.07 -16.72
N SER A 332 -20.34 -7.01 -15.92
CA SER A 332 -19.97 -5.65 -16.30
C SER A 332 -18.43 -5.49 -16.40
N PHE A 333 -17.98 -4.54 -17.23
CA PHE A 333 -16.57 -4.18 -17.33
C PHE A 333 -15.94 -3.86 -15.96
N ILE A 334 -16.68 -3.19 -15.07
CA ILE A 334 -16.18 -2.80 -13.74
C ILE A 334 -15.84 -4.05 -12.92
N LYS A 335 -16.71 -5.07 -12.91
CA LYS A 335 -16.47 -6.31 -12.15
C LYS A 335 -15.28 -7.08 -12.71
N GLN A 336 -15.18 -7.18 -14.03
CA GLN A 336 -14.07 -7.87 -14.66
C GLN A 336 -12.74 -7.14 -14.41
N TYR A 337 -12.74 -5.79 -14.49
CA TYR A 337 -11.61 -4.96 -14.11
C TYR A 337 -11.19 -5.19 -12.66
N CYS A 338 -12.14 -5.24 -11.73
CA CYS A 338 -11.87 -5.50 -10.32
C CYS A 338 -11.24 -6.88 -10.08
N TRP A 339 -11.71 -7.91 -10.79
CA TRP A 339 -11.08 -9.23 -10.72
C TRP A 339 -9.66 -9.20 -11.26
N GLN A 340 -9.42 -8.58 -12.42
CA GLN A 340 -8.06 -8.43 -12.96
C GLN A 340 -7.16 -7.65 -12.01
N MET A 341 -7.68 -6.58 -11.38
CA MET A 341 -7.01 -5.81 -10.33
C MET A 341 -6.60 -6.69 -9.15
N LEU A 342 -7.51 -7.47 -8.59
CA LEU A 342 -7.22 -8.36 -7.47
C LEU A 342 -6.24 -9.48 -7.84
N MET A 343 -6.39 -10.06 -9.03
CA MET A 343 -5.49 -11.10 -9.53
C MET A 343 -4.07 -10.58 -9.76
N SER A 344 -3.91 -9.30 -10.11
CA SER A 344 -2.59 -8.68 -10.31
C SER A 344 -1.75 -8.59 -9.03
N ILE A 345 -2.34 -8.79 -7.85
CA ILE A 345 -1.62 -8.88 -6.57
C ILE A 345 -0.77 -10.17 -6.50
N GLY A 346 -1.07 -11.18 -7.33
CA GLY A 346 -0.32 -12.42 -7.40
C GLY A 346 -0.59 -13.33 -6.19
N TYR A 347 0.45 -14.02 -5.71
CA TYR A 347 0.32 -15.07 -4.70
C TYR A 347 -0.38 -14.65 -3.39
N ARG A 348 -0.29 -13.38 -3.00
CA ARG A 348 -0.93 -12.85 -1.78
C ARG A 348 -2.45 -12.91 -1.84
N PHE A 349 -3.01 -12.90 -3.04
CA PHE A 349 -4.43 -13.03 -3.29
C PHE A 349 -4.77 -14.39 -3.91
N GLN A 350 -4.08 -14.76 -5.00
CA GLN A 350 -4.41 -15.93 -5.82
C GLN A 350 -4.41 -17.25 -5.05
N GLN A 351 -3.44 -17.48 -4.17
CA GLN A 351 -3.32 -18.72 -3.40
C GLN A 351 -4.32 -18.81 -2.23
N ARG A 352 -5.08 -17.74 -1.97
CA ARG A 352 -6.02 -17.62 -0.86
C ARG A 352 -7.48 -17.65 -1.31
N LEU A 353 -7.71 -17.76 -2.60
CA LEU A 353 -9.04 -17.84 -3.17
C LEU A 353 -9.71 -19.14 -2.76
N THR A 354 -10.92 -19.01 -2.23
CA THR A 354 -11.82 -20.14 -1.95
C THR A 354 -13.07 -19.98 -2.81
N THR A 355 -13.73 -21.09 -3.15
CA THR A 355 -15.01 -21.09 -3.87
C THR A 355 -16.05 -20.21 -3.18
N ASP A 356 -16.10 -20.27 -1.84
CA ASP A 356 -16.99 -19.45 -1.01
C ASP A 356 -16.74 -17.95 -1.14
N PHE A 357 -15.48 -17.54 -1.08
CA PHE A 357 -15.14 -16.13 -1.25
C PHE A 357 -15.57 -15.64 -2.63
N ILE A 358 -15.32 -16.43 -3.67
CA ILE A 358 -15.71 -16.11 -5.05
C ILE A 358 -17.23 -15.99 -5.16
N GLN A 359 -17.98 -16.94 -4.61
CA GLN A 359 -19.44 -16.92 -4.62
C GLN A 359 -19.99 -15.68 -3.87
N GLN A 360 -19.42 -15.33 -2.72
CA GLN A 360 -19.83 -14.14 -1.96
C GLN A 360 -19.47 -12.83 -2.65
N MET A 361 -18.33 -12.76 -3.34
CA MET A 361 -17.97 -11.60 -4.16
C MET A 361 -18.92 -11.48 -5.35
N ASN A 362 -19.17 -12.57 -6.07
CA ASN A 362 -20.05 -12.60 -7.24
C ASN A 362 -21.53 -12.39 -6.90
N SER A 363 -21.94 -12.59 -5.64
CA SER A 363 -23.31 -12.25 -5.19
C SER A 363 -23.58 -10.75 -5.14
N ILE A 364 -22.55 -9.90 -5.22
CA ILE A 364 -22.72 -8.45 -5.21
C ILE A 364 -23.21 -8.00 -6.59
N GLY A 365 -24.48 -7.56 -6.65
CA GLY A 365 -25.15 -7.14 -7.87
C GLY A 365 -24.67 -5.78 -8.39
N ASP A 366 -24.52 -4.80 -7.50
CA ASP A 366 -24.15 -3.43 -7.85
C ASP A 366 -22.65 -3.26 -8.15
N ASP A 367 -22.31 -2.53 -9.21
CA ASP A 367 -20.92 -2.32 -9.64
C ASP A 367 -20.14 -1.43 -8.69
N ASP A 368 -20.77 -0.41 -8.12
CA ASP A 368 -20.13 0.51 -7.20
C ASP A 368 -19.81 -0.21 -5.87
N GLU A 369 -20.75 -0.98 -5.34
CA GLU A 369 -20.53 -1.85 -4.17
C GLU A 369 -19.44 -2.89 -4.43
N PHE A 370 -19.46 -3.55 -5.60
CA PHE A 370 -18.44 -4.53 -5.98
C PHE A 370 -17.06 -3.89 -6.02
N TYR A 371 -16.93 -2.70 -6.63
CA TYR A 371 -15.67 -1.97 -6.69
C TYR A 371 -15.19 -1.55 -5.30
N GLN A 372 -16.05 -0.99 -4.44
CA GLN A 372 -15.65 -0.58 -3.09
C GLN A 372 -15.18 -1.76 -2.25
N THR A 373 -15.88 -2.91 -2.35
CA THR A 373 -15.49 -4.15 -1.69
C THR A 373 -14.15 -4.66 -2.22
N SER A 374 -13.98 -4.68 -3.55
CA SER A 374 -12.73 -5.07 -4.20
C SER A 374 -11.57 -4.14 -3.82
N LEU A 375 -11.83 -2.83 -3.71
CA LEU A 375 -10.85 -1.83 -3.29
C LEU A 375 -10.41 -2.05 -1.84
N HIS A 376 -11.33 -2.40 -0.94
CA HIS A 376 -11.00 -2.78 0.43
C HIS A 376 -10.09 -4.02 0.44
N ILE A 377 -10.51 -5.09 -0.23
CA ILE A 377 -9.73 -6.34 -0.30
C ILE A 377 -8.37 -6.11 -0.95
N TRP A 378 -8.29 -5.30 -2.01
CA TRP A 378 -7.04 -4.94 -2.67
C TRP A 378 -6.08 -4.23 -1.72
N ARG A 379 -6.56 -3.26 -0.94
CA ARG A 379 -5.74 -2.53 0.05
C ARG A 379 -5.20 -3.48 1.12
N ARG A 380 -6.06 -4.33 1.68
CA ARG A 380 -5.68 -5.28 2.73
C ARG A 380 -4.73 -6.35 2.20
N SER A 381 -5.00 -6.92 1.03
CA SER A 381 -4.11 -7.92 0.40
C SER A 381 -2.76 -7.34 -0.04
N SER A 382 -2.71 -6.03 -0.29
CA SER A 382 -1.45 -5.32 -0.56
C SER A 382 -0.64 -5.08 0.72
N GLU A 383 -1.30 -4.89 1.86
CA GLU A 383 -0.70 -4.61 3.17
C GLU A 383 -0.23 -5.87 3.91
N TYR A 384 -1.02 -6.95 3.86
CA TYR A 384 -0.76 -8.20 4.58
C TYR A 384 -0.41 -9.34 3.63
N TYR A 385 0.63 -10.09 3.97
CA TYR A 385 1.06 -11.27 3.21
C TYR A 385 0.13 -12.47 3.38
N PHE A 386 -0.52 -12.58 4.55
CA PHE A 386 -1.34 -13.71 4.96
C PHE A 386 -2.71 -13.22 5.41
N ILE A 387 -3.58 -12.96 4.43
CA ILE A 387 -4.94 -12.50 4.65
C ILE A 387 -5.93 -13.67 4.57
N ASP A 388 -6.89 -13.68 5.50
CA ASP A 388 -8.09 -14.51 5.37
C ASP A 388 -9.12 -13.69 4.59
N LEU A 389 -9.25 -13.97 3.29
CA LEU A 389 -10.10 -13.20 2.40
C LEU A 389 -11.57 -13.26 2.82
N LEU A 390 -12.03 -14.42 3.27
CA LEU A 390 -13.43 -14.61 3.66
C LEU A 390 -13.73 -13.91 4.98
N GLY A 391 -12.85 -14.04 5.97
CA GLY A 391 -12.97 -13.31 7.23
C GLY A 391 -12.90 -11.80 7.05
N GLU A 392 -12.03 -11.30 6.16
CA GLU A 392 -11.97 -9.86 5.86
C GLU A 392 -13.23 -9.35 5.15
N LEU A 393 -13.77 -10.12 4.21
CA LEU A 393 -15.01 -9.79 3.52
C LEU A 393 -16.19 -9.70 4.49
N ARG A 394 -16.30 -10.65 5.43
CA ARG A 394 -17.34 -10.64 6.48
C ARG A 394 -17.22 -9.41 7.38
N ARG A 395 -16.03 -9.13 7.89
CA ARG A 395 -15.76 -7.94 8.74
C ARG A 395 -16.11 -6.62 8.03
N TYR A 396 -15.78 -6.51 6.74
CA TYR A 396 -16.13 -5.33 5.95
C TYR A 396 -17.64 -5.16 5.79
N ARG A 397 -18.37 -6.26 5.52
CA ARG A 397 -19.84 -6.25 5.42
C ARG A 397 -20.52 -5.90 6.74
N GLU A 398 -20.07 -6.46 7.85
CA GLU A 398 -20.59 -6.15 9.19
C GLU A 398 -20.45 -4.65 9.52
N LYS A 399 -19.29 -4.07 9.20
CA LYS A 399 -19.04 -2.63 9.39
C LYS A 399 -19.94 -1.78 8.50
N PHE A 400 -20.13 -2.18 7.25
CA PHE A 400 -21.01 -1.48 6.31
C PHE A 400 -22.47 -1.48 6.80
N VAL A 401 -22.95 -2.62 7.31
CA VAL A 401 -24.29 -2.73 7.91
C VAL A 401 -24.42 -1.84 9.14
N ALA A 402 -23.42 -1.83 10.03
CA ALA A 402 -23.42 -0.97 11.21
C ALA A 402 -23.46 0.54 10.85
N GLU A 403 -22.75 0.96 9.80
CA GLU A 403 -22.78 2.34 9.30
C GLU A 403 -24.14 2.72 8.67
N THR A 404 -24.86 1.77 8.08
CA THR A 404 -26.23 2.01 7.56
C THR A 404 -27.30 2.08 8.66
N VAL A 405 -27.16 1.33 9.76
CA VAL A 405 -28.12 1.30 10.87
C VAL A 405 -28.01 2.54 11.77
N PHE A 406 -26.84 3.18 11.84
CA PHE A 406 -26.63 4.40 12.65
C PHE A 406 -27.09 5.72 11.99
N ARG A 407 -27.79 5.67 10.85
CA ARG A 407 -28.48 6.84 10.30
C ARG A 407 -29.88 6.92 10.93
N PRO A 408 -30.18 7.90 11.81
CA PRO A 408 -31.54 8.05 12.31
C PRO A 408 -32.45 8.44 11.16
N SER A 409 -33.29 7.50 10.73
CA SER A 409 -34.45 7.77 9.89
C SER A 409 -35.38 8.70 10.68
N SER A 410 -35.54 9.95 10.21
CA SER A 410 -36.61 10.81 10.73
C SER A 410 -37.96 10.13 10.53
N PRO A 411 -38.88 10.20 11.51
CA PRO A 411 -40.12 9.45 11.45
C PRO A 411 -41.02 9.97 10.32
N ALA A 412 -41.67 9.04 9.64
CA ALA A 412 -42.75 9.32 8.73
C ALA A 412 -43.84 10.14 9.45
N SER A 413 -44.20 11.29 8.90
CA SER A 413 -45.47 11.95 9.17
C SER A 413 -46.26 12.13 7.88
N SER A 414 -47.47 11.61 7.95
CA SER A 414 -48.48 11.50 6.92
C SER A 414 -49.12 12.85 6.61
N ILE A 415 -49.47 13.04 5.33
CA ILE A 415 -50.63 13.80 4.82
C ILE A 415 -50.65 15.33 5.07
N ASN A 416 -50.33 16.11 4.03
CA ASN A 416 -51.32 17.01 3.40
C ASN A 416 -50.81 17.64 2.09
N ASN A 417 -51.72 17.74 1.12
CA ASN A 417 -51.54 18.27 -0.23
C ASN A 417 -51.46 19.81 -0.28
N HIS A 418 -50.94 20.28 -1.43
CA HIS A 418 -50.98 21.63 -2.00
C HIS A 418 -49.99 22.69 -1.47
N ARG A 419 -48.91 22.91 -2.22
CA ARG A 419 -48.71 24.09 -3.08
C ARG A 419 -47.31 24.08 -3.70
N GLN A 420 -47.26 24.17 -5.02
CA GLN A 420 -46.08 24.56 -5.76
C GLN A 420 -45.68 25.99 -5.36
N GLN A 421 -44.46 26.17 -4.86
CA GLN A 421 -43.60 27.33 -5.10
C GLN A 421 -42.22 27.08 -4.47
N GLY A 422 -41.19 27.60 -5.15
CA GLY A 422 -39.80 27.18 -5.05
C GLY A 422 -39.22 27.10 -3.64
N LYS A 423 -38.45 26.03 -3.41
CA LYS A 423 -37.47 25.97 -2.33
C LYS A 423 -36.10 25.64 -2.91
N LYS A 424 -35.17 26.57 -2.63
CA LYS A 424 -33.73 26.34 -2.67
C LYS A 424 -33.42 24.98 -2.05
N LYS A 425 -32.69 24.13 -2.78
CA LYS A 425 -32.00 22.98 -2.18
C LYS A 425 -30.91 23.54 -1.27
N ASP A 426 -31.25 23.77 -0.01
CA ASP A 426 -30.25 23.93 1.04
C ASP A 426 -29.43 22.64 1.13
N GLY A 427 -28.12 22.84 1.11
CA GLY A 427 -27.10 21.81 0.95
C GLY A 427 -26.79 21.01 2.21
N ASN A 428 -25.88 20.06 2.00
CA ASN A 428 -25.28 19.11 2.94
C ASN A 428 -26.00 17.77 3.15
N GLN A 429 -26.48 17.14 2.08
CA GLN A 429 -26.29 15.69 1.96
C GLN A 429 -25.00 15.47 1.18
N GLN A 430 -23.93 15.11 1.87
CA GLN A 430 -22.66 14.75 1.24
C GLN A 430 -22.86 13.39 0.57
N GLU A 431 -23.33 13.40 -0.68
CA GLU A 431 -23.45 12.19 -1.49
C GLU A 431 -22.10 11.48 -1.53
N ARG A 432 -22.09 10.20 -1.14
CA ARG A 432 -20.90 9.36 -1.19
C ARG A 432 -20.49 9.23 -2.66
N TRP A 433 -19.29 9.71 -3.01
CA TRP A 433 -18.80 9.64 -4.38
C TRP A 433 -18.73 8.19 -4.86
N SER A 434 -19.29 7.92 -6.03
CA SER A 434 -19.26 6.62 -6.69
C SER A 434 -18.53 6.70 -8.03
N ILE A 435 -18.29 5.57 -8.69
CA ILE A 435 -17.73 5.55 -10.06
C ILE A 435 -18.69 6.31 -10.99
N ARG A 436 -19.99 6.14 -10.78
CA ARG A 436 -21.07 6.76 -11.56
C ARG A 436 -21.33 8.21 -11.17
N THR A 437 -21.06 8.60 -9.93
CA THR A 437 -21.23 9.97 -9.41
C THR A 437 -19.93 10.54 -8.82
N PRO A 438 -18.91 10.80 -9.65
CA PRO A 438 -17.68 11.43 -9.20
C PRO A 438 -17.93 12.92 -8.83
N PRO A 439 -17.00 13.55 -8.09
CA PRO A 439 -17.02 14.99 -7.88
C PRO A 439 -17.13 15.77 -9.19
N ARG A 440 -17.79 16.94 -9.16
CA ARG A 440 -17.92 17.81 -10.33
C ARG A 440 -16.57 18.08 -10.99
N ASN A 441 -16.50 17.93 -12.32
CA ASN A 441 -15.29 18.06 -13.14
C ASN A 441 -14.21 16.99 -12.90
N TYR A 442 -14.56 15.87 -12.28
CA TYR A 442 -13.70 14.69 -12.15
C TYR A 442 -14.37 13.46 -12.74
N ALA A 443 -13.56 12.47 -13.08
CA ALA A 443 -14.00 11.17 -13.56
C ALA A 443 -13.07 10.07 -13.04
N TYR A 444 -13.60 8.89 -12.84
CA TYR A 444 -12.80 7.68 -12.62
C TYR A 444 -12.39 7.09 -13.96
N VAL A 445 -11.11 6.78 -14.11
CA VAL A 445 -10.55 6.11 -15.29
C VAL A 445 -9.75 4.87 -14.87
N PRO A 446 -9.77 3.78 -15.67
CA PRO A 446 -8.82 2.67 -15.55
C PRO A 446 -7.38 3.14 -15.35
N SER A 447 -6.64 2.46 -14.47
CA SER A 447 -5.28 2.83 -14.07
C SER A 447 -4.39 1.60 -14.07
N VAL A 448 -3.32 1.62 -14.85
CA VAL A 448 -2.45 0.46 -15.05
C VAL A 448 -0.99 0.88 -14.89
N THR A 449 -0.20 0.02 -14.25
CA THR A 449 1.26 0.13 -14.22
C THR A 449 1.84 -0.96 -15.09
N LEU A 450 2.54 -0.59 -16.15
CA LEU A 450 3.34 -1.50 -16.95
C LEU A 450 4.75 -1.57 -16.38
N THR A 451 5.22 -2.78 -16.16
CA THR A 451 6.62 -3.07 -15.88
C THR A 451 7.22 -3.91 -17.02
N PRO A 452 8.54 -4.08 -17.09
CA PRO A 452 9.16 -4.90 -18.12
C PRO A 452 8.65 -6.35 -18.16
N THR A 453 8.17 -6.89 -17.04
CA THR A 453 7.72 -8.29 -16.96
C THR A 453 6.22 -8.48 -16.73
N THR A 454 5.49 -7.47 -16.24
CA THR A 454 4.08 -7.63 -15.85
C THR A 454 3.20 -6.41 -16.12
N ILE A 455 1.89 -6.65 -16.10
CA ILE A 455 0.83 -5.64 -16.16
C ILE A 455 0.13 -5.63 -14.80
N CYS A 456 0.31 -4.55 -14.05
CA CYS A 456 -0.31 -4.37 -12.74
C CYS A 456 -1.53 -3.46 -12.87
N VAL A 457 -2.72 -4.02 -12.65
CA VAL A 457 -3.98 -3.27 -12.68
C VAL A 457 -4.21 -2.63 -11.32
N ASN A 458 -4.35 -1.31 -11.29
CA ASN A 458 -4.51 -0.53 -10.06
C ASN A 458 -5.99 -0.17 -9.84
N PRO A 459 -6.38 0.31 -8.64
CA PRO A 459 -7.66 0.97 -8.45
C PRO A 459 -7.92 2.08 -9.48
N PHE A 460 -9.19 2.31 -9.83
CA PHE A 460 -9.56 3.41 -10.71
C PHE A 460 -9.00 4.73 -10.19
N LYS A 461 -8.43 5.52 -11.09
CA LYS A 461 -7.82 6.80 -10.76
C LYS A 461 -8.85 7.91 -10.94
N LEU A 462 -9.05 8.70 -9.89
CA LEU A 462 -9.85 9.92 -9.98
C LEU A 462 -9.03 11.02 -10.65
N VAL A 463 -9.43 11.44 -11.84
CA VAL A 463 -8.75 12.46 -12.64
C VAL A 463 -9.65 13.66 -12.87
N LYS A 464 -9.06 14.86 -12.95
CA LYS A 464 -9.80 16.04 -13.39
C LYS A 464 -10.07 15.91 -14.89
N THR A 465 -11.32 16.11 -15.31
CA THR A 465 -11.71 15.93 -16.71
C THR A 465 -11.01 16.92 -17.63
N ASN A 466 -10.84 16.51 -18.88
CA ASN A 466 -10.31 17.32 -19.99
C ASN A 466 -11.32 17.29 -21.15
N ARG A 467 -10.98 17.94 -22.27
CA ARG A 467 -11.89 18.02 -23.43
C ARG A 467 -12.30 16.66 -23.93
N VAL A 468 -11.32 15.77 -24.10
CA VAL A 468 -11.48 14.42 -24.63
C VAL A 468 -12.38 13.58 -23.73
N LEU A 469 -12.13 13.58 -22.41
CA LEU A 469 -12.91 12.81 -21.44
C LEU A 469 -14.38 13.28 -21.30
N ARG A 470 -14.69 14.52 -21.69
CA ARG A 470 -16.06 15.04 -21.65
C ARG A 470 -16.87 14.72 -22.90
N GLU A 471 -16.22 14.36 -24.00
CA GLU A 471 -16.87 14.14 -25.28
C GLU A 471 -17.53 12.76 -25.31
N SER A 472 -18.85 12.73 -25.54
CA SER A 472 -19.65 11.50 -25.49
C SER A 472 -19.39 10.58 -26.67
N LYS A 473 -18.90 11.12 -27.80
CA LYS A 473 -18.50 10.31 -28.97
C LYS A 473 -17.46 9.24 -28.65
N PHE A 474 -16.64 9.45 -27.62
CA PHE A 474 -15.67 8.45 -27.16
C PHE A 474 -16.27 7.33 -26.30
N GLY A 475 -17.60 7.26 -26.15
CA GLY A 475 -18.33 6.22 -25.40
C GLY A 475 -18.37 6.41 -23.87
N GLY A 476 -17.32 6.98 -23.29
CA GLY A 476 -17.29 7.39 -21.87
C GLY A 476 -15.91 7.27 -21.22
N ASN A 477 -15.83 7.67 -19.94
CA ASN A 477 -14.56 7.75 -19.22
C ASN A 477 -13.84 6.39 -19.09
N LEU A 478 -14.61 5.30 -19.01
CA LEU A 478 -14.06 3.94 -18.91
C LEU A 478 -13.44 3.45 -20.23
N MET A 479 -13.64 4.14 -21.35
CA MET A 479 -12.94 3.84 -22.61
C MET A 479 -11.48 4.33 -22.61
N PHE A 480 -11.09 5.12 -21.60
CA PHE A 480 -9.73 5.61 -21.45
C PHE A 480 -9.02 4.92 -20.29
N ALA A 481 -7.76 4.57 -20.47
CA ALA A 481 -6.90 4.08 -19.39
C ALA A 481 -5.70 5.01 -19.23
N LEU A 482 -5.32 5.28 -17.98
CA LEU A 482 -4.08 5.97 -17.67
C LEU A 482 -3.02 4.94 -17.29
N VAL A 483 -1.95 4.93 -18.07
CA VAL A 483 -0.92 3.89 -18.01
C VAL A 483 0.41 4.51 -17.60
N ASP A 484 0.93 4.08 -16.45
CA ASP A 484 2.27 4.44 -15.99
C ASP A 484 3.27 3.34 -16.38
N VAL A 485 4.48 3.70 -16.81
CA VAL A 485 5.57 2.75 -17.05
C VAL A 485 6.61 2.91 -15.95
N LYS A 486 6.84 1.84 -15.19
CA LYS A 486 7.70 1.81 -13.98
C LYS A 486 8.60 0.57 -13.95
N ASP A 487 9.58 0.57 -13.07
CA ASP A 487 10.33 -0.66 -12.77
C ASP A 487 9.47 -1.65 -11.94
N GLU A 488 10.00 -2.86 -11.70
CA GLU A 488 9.31 -3.89 -10.91
C GLU A 488 9.07 -3.49 -9.45
N ASN A 489 9.83 -2.50 -8.94
CA ASN A 489 9.70 -1.96 -7.60
C ASN A 489 8.74 -0.76 -7.53
N GLY A 490 8.09 -0.40 -8.64
CA GLY A 490 7.20 0.75 -8.76
C GLY A 490 7.91 2.10 -8.77
N LYS A 491 9.24 2.14 -8.94
CA LYS A 491 10.02 3.37 -9.12
C LYS A 491 9.98 3.84 -10.57
N MET A 492 10.10 5.15 -10.73
CA MET A 492 10.16 5.82 -12.04
C MET A 492 11.52 5.69 -12.73
N ASP A 493 12.54 5.21 -12.04
CA ASP A 493 13.94 5.17 -12.51
C ASP A 493 14.20 3.98 -13.45
N LEU A 494 13.48 3.95 -14.57
CA LEU A 494 13.79 3.05 -15.68
C LEU A 494 14.98 3.60 -16.46
N PHE A 495 16.18 3.09 -16.19
CA PHE A 495 17.37 3.37 -17.00
C PHE A 495 17.46 2.43 -18.21
N PRO A 496 17.65 2.95 -19.44
CA PRO A 496 17.65 2.13 -20.67
C PRO A 496 18.63 0.95 -20.68
N HIS A 497 19.67 0.98 -19.84
CA HIS A 497 20.62 -0.13 -19.70
C HIS A 497 20.00 -1.34 -19.00
N ASP A 498 19.17 -1.12 -17.96
CA ASP A 498 18.70 -2.16 -17.04
C ASP A 498 17.64 -3.08 -17.65
N TYR A 499 16.91 -2.60 -18.66
CA TYR A 499 15.82 -3.34 -19.31
C TYR A 499 15.99 -3.50 -20.82
N ARG A 500 17.21 -3.31 -21.36
CA ARG A 500 17.47 -3.39 -22.81
C ARG A 500 16.94 -4.69 -23.43
N ALA A 501 17.09 -5.82 -22.73
CA ALA A 501 16.62 -7.13 -23.17
C ALA A 501 15.08 -7.28 -23.20
N LEU A 502 14.36 -6.43 -22.47
CA LEU A 502 12.89 -6.44 -22.36
C LEU A 502 12.23 -5.24 -23.05
N ARG A 503 13.02 -4.35 -23.67
CA ARG A 503 12.51 -3.16 -24.38
C ARG A 503 11.39 -3.52 -25.37
N TRP A 504 11.57 -4.61 -26.13
CA TRP A 504 10.60 -5.06 -27.11
C TRP A 504 9.22 -5.35 -26.51
N LYS A 505 9.13 -5.78 -25.23
CA LYS A 505 7.84 -5.98 -24.56
C LYS A 505 7.11 -4.67 -24.34
N THR A 506 7.82 -3.65 -23.87
CA THR A 506 7.25 -2.31 -23.68
C THR A 506 6.84 -1.69 -25.02
N GLU A 507 7.65 -1.88 -26.05
CA GLU A 507 7.35 -1.44 -27.43
C GLU A 507 6.08 -2.13 -27.95
N MET A 508 5.99 -3.46 -27.85
CA MET A 508 4.78 -4.20 -28.22
C MET A 508 3.54 -3.74 -27.46
N LEU A 509 3.63 -3.47 -26.15
CA LEU A 509 2.50 -3.00 -25.36
C LEU A 509 2.07 -1.57 -25.74
N LEU A 510 3.01 -0.71 -26.13
CA LEU A 510 2.71 0.64 -26.61
C LEU A 510 2.10 0.62 -28.03
N GLU A 511 2.56 -0.27 -28.90
CA GLU A 511 2.10 -0.39 -30.29
C GLU A 511 0.78 -1.15 -30.41
N SER A 512 0.71 -2.34 -29.82
CA SER A 512 -0.43 -3.25 -29.97
C SER A 512 -1.50 -3.06 -28.89
N GLY A 513 -1.12 -2.45 -27.76
CA GLY A 513 -2.01 -2.32 -26.61
C GLY A 513 -2.10 -3.59 -25.77
N PHE A 514 -3.09 -3.64 -24.88
CA PHE A 514 -3.39 -4.80 -24.05
C PHE A 514 -4.87 -4.84 -23.64
N ASP A 515 -5.36 -6.04 -23.34
CA ASP A 515 -6.73 -6.23 -22.87
C ASP A 515 -6.88 -5.88 -21.38
N LEU A 516 -7.96 -5.15 -21.08
CA LEU A 516 -8.27 -4.71 -19.73
C LEU A 516 -9.76 -4.92 -19.44
N GLY A 517 -10.07 -5.53 -18.30
CA GLY A 517 -11.41 -5.96 -17.92
C GLY A 517 -11.86 -7.17 -18.72
N ALA A 518 -12.15 -7.00 -20.02
CA ALA A 518 -12.67 -8.05 -20.88
C ALA A 518 -11.66 -8.47 -21.95
N LYS A 519 -11.69 -9.76 -22.32
CA LYS A 519 -11.00 -10.24 -23.52
C LYS A 519 -11.58 -9.56 -24.76
N GLY A 520 -10.72 -9.01 -25.61
CA GLY A 520 -11.14 -8.23 -26.79
C GLY A 520 -11.37 -6.74 -26.53
N ARG A 521 -11.35 -6.28 -25.26
CA ARG A 521 -11.36 -4.86 -24.93
C ARG A 521 -9.94 -4.30 -24.87
N THR A 522 -9.30 -4.24 -26.04
CA THR A 522 -7.91 -3.83 -26.16
C THR A 522 -7.77 -2.30 -26.04
N TYR A 523 -7.00 -1.84 -25.07
CA TYR A 523 -6.62 -0.45 -24.91
C TYR A 523 -5.30 -0.22 -25.65
N ARG A 524 -5.27 0.76 -26.56
CA ARG A 524 -4.07 1.13 -27.32
C ARG A 524 -3.63 2.54 -26.98
N TYR A 525 -2.34 2.80 -27.16
CA TYR A 525 -1.78 4.12 -26.92
C TYR A 525 -2.52 5.19 -27.73
N LEU A 526 -3.03 6.20 -27.03
CA LEU A 526 -3.68 7.37 -27.64
C LEU A 526 -2.71 8.54 -27.66
N HIS A 527 -2.33 9.06 -26.49
CA HIS A 527 -1.40 10.19 -26.44
C HIS A 527 -0.80 10.49 -25.05
N HIS A 528 0.02 11.54 -24.96
CA HIS A 528 0.59 12.07 -23.72
C HIS A 528 0.88 13.57 -23.81
N SER A 529 0.99 14.23 -22.65
CA SER A 529 1.58 15.56 -22.54
C SER A 529 3.06 15.51 -22.17
N GLN A 530 3.80 16.61 -22.38
CA GLN A 530 5.22 16.68 -22.02
C GLN A 530 5.49 16.40 -20.53
N SER A 531 4.59 16.82 -19.64
CA SER A 531 4.68 16.49 -18.21
C SER A 531 4.47 15.01 -17.97
N GLN A 532 3.48 14.40 -18.63
CA GLN A 532 3.22 12.97 -18.48
C GLN A 532 4.36 12.13 -19.07
N LEU A 533 4.98 12.56 -20.17
CA LEU A 533 6.15 11.88 -20.73
C LEU A 533 7.32 11.85 -19.74
N LYS A 534 7.58 12.96 -19.02
CA LYS A 534 8.59 13.01 -17.95
C LYS A 534 8.26 12.04 -16.82
N ASP A 535 6.98 11.94 -16.49
CA ASP A 535 6.45 11.02 -15.49
C ASP A 535 6.11 9.63 -16.07
N LYS A 536 6.59 9.30 -17.28
CA LYS A 536 6.37 8.02 -17.99
C LYS A 536 4.92 7.53 -17.95
N GLN A 537 3.99 8.46 -18.15
CA GLN A 537 2.55 8.23 -18.10
C GLN A 537 1.91 8.53 -19.46
N PHE A 538 0.94 7.72 -19.85
CA PHE A 538 0.33 7.76 -21.17
C PHE A 538 -1.18 7.53 -21.08
N TRP A 539 -1.93 8.18 -21.96
CA TRP A 539 -3.34 7.89 -22.20
C TRP A 539 -3.46 6.78 -23.22
N PHE A 540 -4.22 5.76 -22.85
CA PHE A 540 -4.65 4.69 -23.74
C PHE A 540 -6.16 4.80 -23.96
N TYR A 541 -6.63 4.35 -25.11
CA TYR A 541 -8.02 4.40 -25.52
C TYR A 541 -8.45 3.06 -26.11
N HIS A 542 -9.69 2.69 -25.81
CA HIS A 542 -10.37 1.57 -26.42
C HIS A 542 -11.56 2.09 -27.22
N ASN A 543 -11.61 1.75 -28.50
CA ASN A 543 -12.80 1.88 -29.31
C ASN A 543 -13.40 0.49 -29.51
N ASP A 544 -14.69 0.34 -29.22
CA ASP A 544 -15.43 -0.86 -29.59
C ASP A 544 -16.13 -0.66 -30.95
N SER A 545 -16.64 -1.73 -31.53
CA SER A 545 -17.40 -1.68 -32.78
C SER A 545 -18.76 -0.98 -32.64
N GLU A 546 -19.22 -0.68 -31.42
CA GLU A 546 -20.52 -0.04 -31.16
C GLU A 546 -20.40 1.49 -31.04
N THR A 547 -19.30 1.99 -30.49
CA THR A 547 -18.99 3.41 -30.29
C THR A 547 -18.48 4.08 -31.56
N ASN A 548 -18.04 3.29 -32.55
CA ASN A 548 -17.70 3.74 -33.92
C ASN A 548 -16.82 5.00 -33.97
N PHE A 549 -15.97 5.24 -32.96
CA PHE A 549 -15.06 6.37 -32.94
C PHE A 549 -13.63 5.87 -32.99
N SER A 550 -13.13 5.73 -34.22
CA SER A 550 -11.78 5.29 -34.54
C SER A 550 -10.71 6.25 -34.01
N PHE A 551 -9.45 5.81 -34.02
CA PHE A 551 -8.32 6.68 -33.66
C PHE A 551 -8.19 7.85 -34.65
N GLU A 552 -8.44 7.60 -35.93
CA GLU A 552 -8.42 8.59 -37.00
C GLU A 552 -9.49 9.67 -36.77
N GLU A 553 -10.73 9.26 -36.46
CA GLU A 553 -11.82 10.18 -36.12
C GLU A 553 -11.55 10.94 -34.81
N ALA A 554 -10.94 10.27 -33.83
CA ALA A 554 -10.51 10.91 -32.59
C ALA A 554 -9.50 12.03 -32.83
N PHE A 555 -8.46 11.78 -33.63
CA PHE A 555 -7.48 12.82 -33.96
C PHE A 555 -8.07 13.93 -34.83
N ALA A 556 -8.91 13.58 -35.82
CA ALA A 556 -9.61 14.57 -36.65
C ALA A 556 -10.54 15.49 -35.83
N TRP A 557 -11.22 14.94 -34.82
CA TRP A 557 -12.03 15.72 -33.90
C TRP A 557 -11.20 16.60 -32.97
N MET A 558 -10.02 16.13 -32.53
CA MET A 558 -9.13 16.92 -31.66
C MET A 558 -8.65 18.20 -32.36
N GLY A 559 -8.47 18.17 -33.68
CA GLY A 559 -8.15 19.33 -34.50
C GLY A 559 -7.38 18.97 -35.76
N ASP A 560 -7.12 19.99 -36.59
CA ASP A 560 -6.26 19.88 -37.75
C ASP A 560 -4.82 20.27 -37.37
N PHE A 561 -3.92 19.29 -37.42
CA PHE A 561 -2.51 19.41 -37.04
C PHE A 561 -1.56 19.42 -38.26
N GLN A 562 -2.08 19.43 -39.49
CA GLN A 562 -1.26 19.28 -40.70
C GLN A 562 -0.20 20.37 -40.87
N GLU A 563 -0.46 21.58 -40.35
CA GLU A 563 0.47 22.71 -40.40
C GLU A 563 1.70 22.55 -39.48
N GLU A 564 1.66 21.68 -38.47
CA GLU A 564 2.75 21.52 -37.48
C GLU A 564 3.66 20.34 -37.83
N GLN A 565 4.71 20.61 -38.61
CA GLN A 565 5.66 19.60 -39.10
C GLN A 565 6.68 19.14 -38.04
N ILE A 566 6.87 19.92 -36.96
CA ILE A 566 7.82 19.58 -35.91
C ILE A 566 7.17 18.57 -34.96
N VAL A 567 7.64 17.32 -34.98
CA VAL A 567 7.09 16.19 -34.19
C VAL A 567 6.83 16.56 -32.71
N ALA A 568 7.80 17.20 -32.06
CA ALA A 568 7.66 17.61 -30.66
C ALA A 568 6.54 18.65 -30.44
N LYS A 569 6.38 19.59 -31.37
CA LYS A 569 5.30 20.58 -31.32
C LYS A 569 3.96 19.95 -31.70
N HIS A 570 3.93 19.05 -32.69
CA HIS A 570 2.75 18.30 -33.12
C HIS A 570 2.15 17.51 -31.95
N ALA A 571 2.97 16.72 -31.26
CA ALA A 571 2.59 16.06 -30.01
C ALA A 571 2.11 17.08 -28.96
N ALA A 572 2.84 18.18 -28.77
CA ALA A 572 2.40 19.22 -27.85
C ALA A 572 1.05 19.88 -28.24
N ARG A 573 0.64 19.87 -29.52
CA ARG A 573 -0.64 20.40 -29.98
C ARG A 573 -1.80 19.48 -29.63
N ILE A 574 -1.68 18.20 -29.95
CA ILE A 574 -2.69 17.19 -29.59
C ILE A 574 -2.82 17.10 -28.06
N ALA A 575 -1.69 17.14 -27.33
CA ALA A 575 -1.67 17.16 -25.86
C ALA A 575 -2.50 18.30 -25.23
N GLN A 576 -2.78 19.39 -25.96
CA GLN A 576 -3.60 20.48 -25.43
C GLN A 576 -5.02 20.03 -25.11
N CYS A 577 -5.58 19.09 -25.87
CA CYS A 577 -6.92 18.53 -25.66
C CYS A 577 -7.03 17.72 -24.35
N PHE A 578 -5.89 17.22 -23.85
CA PHE A 578 -5.79 16.49 -22.58
C PHE A 578 -5.51 17.39 -21.37
N THR A 579 -5.44 18.72 -21.56
CA THR A 579 -5.25 19.66 -20.44
C THR A 579 -6.45 19.56 -19.49
N SER A 580 -6.19 19.31 -18.20
CA SER A 580 -7.23 19.32 -17.18
C SER A 580 -7.84 20.71 -16.99
N ALA A 581 -8.99 20.94 -17.60
CA ALA A 581 -9.70 22.22 -17.65
C ALA A 581 -11.18 22.01 -17.38
N GLU A 582 -11.85 23.02 -16.82
CA GLU A 582 -13.30 23.02 -16.61
C GLU A 582 -13.99 23.59 -17.85
N ALA A 583 -14.95 22.86 -18.42
CA ALA A 583 -15.81 23.43 -19.46
C ALA A 583 -16.70 24.51 -18.82
N THR A 584 -16.74 25.70 -19.41
CA THR A 584 -17.48 26.84 -18.87
C THR A 584 -18.71 27.12 -19.72
N ILE A 585 -18.56 27.96 -20.74
CA ILE A 585 -19.65 28.39 -21.62
C ILE A 585 -19.26 28.14 -23.07
N GLN A 586 -20.28 27.93 -23.91
CA GLN A 586 -20.11 27.95 -25.35
C GLN A 586 -20.00 29.42 -25.81
N ILE A 587 -18.99 29.72 -26.62
CA ILE A 587 -18.80 31.03 -27.23
C ILE A 587 -18.77 30.80 -28.73
N PRO A 588 -19.90 31.03 -29.43
CA PRO A 588 -19.99 30.86 -30.88
C PRO A 588 -18.99 31.75 -31.62
N SER A 589 -18.60 31.32 -32.82
CA SER A 589 -17.55 31.97 -33.61
C SER A 589 -17.86 33.44 -33.95
N GLU A 590 -19.14 33.81 -34.02
CA GLU A 590 -19.60 35.17 -34.35
C GLU A 590 -19.28 36.16 -33.23
N LYS A 591 -19.17 35.68 -31.97
CA LYS A 591 -18.76 36.48 -30.82
C LYS A 591 -17.25 36.58 -30.66
N VAL A 592 -16.48 35.90 -31.51
CA VAL A 592 -15.03 35.85 -31.43
C VAL A 592 -14.41 36.65 -32.57
N GLU A 593 -13.51 37.55 -32.22
CA GLU A 593 -12.69 38.30 -33.16
C GLU A 593 -11.23 37.85 -33.05
N TYR A 594 -10.64 37.44 -34.17
CA TYR A 594 -9.22 37.16 -34.25
C TYR A 594 -8.50 38.46 -34.64
N ILE A 595 -7.52 38.86 -33.83
CA ILE A 595 -6.80 40.13 -33.99
C ILE A 595 -5.28 39.89 -34.04
N GLU A 596 -4.56 40.75 -34.75
CA GLU A 596 -3.11 40.66 -34.89
C GLU A 596 -2.37 40.92 -33.58
N ASP A 597 -1.19 40.36 -33.40
CA ASP A 597 -0.35 40.67 -32.24
C ASP A 597 0.27 42.06 -32.31
N ILE A 598 0.39 42.72 -31.14
CA ILE A 598 1.05 44.03 -31.04
C ILE A 598 2.55 43.81 -30.98
N HIS A 599 3.27 44.33 -31.95
CA HIS A 599 4.71 44.25 -32.05
C HIS A 599 5.37 45.63 -31.87
N THR A 600 6.69 45.63 -31.65
CA THR A 600 7.51 46.82 -31.86
C THR A 600 7.47 47.27 -33.32
N ASP A 601 7.77 48.54 -33.59
CA ASP A 601 7.77 49.09 -34.96
C ASP A 601 8.71 48.33 -35.91
N ASP A 602 9.78 47.72 -35.39
CA ASP A 602 10.73 46.88 -36.11
C ASP A 602 10.32 45.39 -36.21
N ASN A 603 9.13 45.03 -35.71
CA ASN A 603 8.60 43.67 -35.59
C ASN A 603 9.50 42.68 -34.81
N LYS A 604 10.46 43.17 -34.03
CA LYS A 604 11.42 42.32 -33.31
C LYS A 604 10.83 41.67 -32.07
N TYR A 605 9.94 42.35 -31.36
CA TYR A 605 9.36 41.87 -30.11
C TYR A 605 7.83 41.91 -30.18
N ASN A 606 7.20 40.83 -29.72
CA ASN A 606 5.75 40.74 -29.56
C ASN A 606 5.38 41.07 -28.10
N PHE A 607 4.52 42.06 -27.89
CA PHE A 607 4.04 42.50 -26.57
C PHE A 607 2.80 41.76 -26.07
N THR A 608 2.05 41.10 -26.96
CA THR A 608 0.77 40.44 -26.66
C THR A 608 0.80 38.92 -26.82
N ASP A 609 1.98 38.31 -26.89
CA ASP A 609 2.10 36.87 -27.14
C ASP A 609 1.30 36.05 -26.13
N GLY A 610 0.23 35.41 -26.62
CA GLY A 610 -0.62 34.53 -25.83
C GLY A 610 -1.67 35.26 -24.98
N VAL A 611 -1.96 36.54 -25.25
CA VAL A 611 -2.86 37.37 -24.44
C VAL A 611 -4.03 37.95 -25.26
N GLY A 612 -5.25 37.51 -24.97
CA GLY A 612 -6.49 38.07 -25.53
C GLY A 612 -7.32 38.81 -24.49
N THR A 613 -8.52 39.26 -24.88
CA THR A 613 -9.44 40.03 -24.02
C THR A 613 -10.88 39.54 -24.11
N MET A 614 -11.66 39.65 -23.04
CA MET A 614 -13.10 39.35 -23.02
C MET A 614 -13.92 40.48 -22.40
N SER A 615 -15.20 40.57 -22.77
CA SER A 615 -16.22 41.40 -22.13
C SER A 615 -16.48 41.01 -20.67
N THR A 616 -17.07 41.93 -19.88
CA THR A 616 -17.54 41.60 -18.52
C THR A 616 -18.74 40.65 -18.57
N ILE A 617 -19.54 40.70 -19.63
CA ILE A 617 -20.66 39.78 -19.87
C ILE A 617 -20.17 38.31 -19.92
N ILE A 618 -19.10 38.04 -20.70
CA ILE A 618 -18.51 36.69 -20.75
C ILE A 618 -17.94 36.29 -19.39
N ARG A 619 -17.23 37.19 -18.70
CA ARG A 619 -16.69 36.94 -17.36
C ARG A 619 -17.78 36.50 -16.38
N ASP A 620 -18.89 37.22 -16.35
CA ASP A 620 -19.98 36.98 -15.40
C ASP A 620 -20.74 35.68 -15.71
N ASN A 621 -20.83 35.31 -16.99
CA ASN A 621 -21.36 34.01 -17.41
C ASN A 621 -20.45 32.83 -17.02
N ILE A 622 -19.12 33.02 -17.02
CA ILE A 622 -18.16 31.99 -16.58
C ILE A 622 -18.27 31.76 -15.07
N ASN A 623 -18.35 32.83 -14.27
CA ASN A 623 -18.49 32.71 -12.82
C ASN A 623 -19.23 33.92 -12.22
N PRO A 624 -20.55 33.84 -12.00
CA PRO A 624 -21.34 34.97 -11.51
C PRO A 624 -21.04 35.29 -10.03
N TYR A 625 -20.40 34.37 -9.30
CA TYR A 625 -20.15 34.51 -7.87
C TYR A 625 -18.73 35.01 -7.55
N ARG A 626 -17.86 35.13 -8.55
CA ARG A 626 -16.46 35.48 -8.34
C ARG A 626 -15.94 36.34 -9.47
N GLN A 627 -15.76 37.62 -9.18
CA GLN A 627 -15.06 38.52 -10.09
C GLN A 627 -13.57 38.12 -10.21
N PHE A 628 -13.07 38.13 -11.45
CA PHE A 628 -11.68 37.90 -11.77
C PHE A 628 -11.26 38.84 -12.91
N SER A 629 -9.97 39.18 -12.94
CA SER A 629 -9.40 40.09 -13.95
C SER A 629 -8.80 39.35 -15.14
N ALA A 630 -8.40 38.09 -14.96
CA ALA A 630 -7.80 37.28 -16.02
C ALA A 630 -7.99 35.78 -15.76
N ILE A 631 -8.02 35.01 -16.83
CA ILE A 631 -8.07 33.55 -16.80
C ILE A 631 -7.10 32.94 -17.81
N GLN A 632 -6.57 31.78 -17.47
CA GLN A 632 -5.87 30.92 -18.43
C GLN A 632 -6.88 29.96 -19.05
N ILE A 633 -6.88 29.86 -20.39
CA ILE A 633 -7.90 29.15 -21.14
C ILE A 633 -7.34 28.12 -22.13
N ARG A 634 -8.24 27.27 -22.59
CA ARG A 634 -8.24 26.70 -23.94
C ARG A 634 -9.56 27.06 -24.62
N TYR A 635 -9.52 27.30 -25.92
CA TYR A 635 -10.70 27.56 -26.75
C TYR A 635 -10.39 27.07 -28.16
N GLY A 636 -11.04 26.01 -28.62
CA GLY A 636 -10.65 25.34 -29.87
C GLY A 636 -9.16 24.95 -29.86
N GLY A 637 -8.43 25.36 -30.90
CA GLY A 637 -6.97 25.20 -31.00
C GLY A 637 -6.16 26.33 -30.35
N CYS A 638 -6.82 27.24 -29.62
CA CYS A 638 -6.20 28.41 -28.99
C CYS A 638 -5.81 28.15 -27.54
N LYS A 639 -4.65 28.68 -27.14
CA LYS A 639 -4.12 28.63 -25.79
C LYS A 639 -3.53 29.97 -25.40
N GLY A 640 -3.89 30.45 -24.22
CA GLY A 640 -3.34 31.69 -23.68
C GLY A 640 -4.01 32.14 -22.39
N VAL A 641 -3.84 33.43 -22.11
CA VAL A 641 -4.50 34.16 -21.04
C VAL A 641 -5.49 35.14 -21.66
N ILE A 642 -6.65 35.29 -21.05
CA ILE A 642 -7.64 36.31 -21.43
C ILE A 642 -7.81 37.25 -20.25
N SER A 643 -7.62 38.56 -20.47
CA SER A 643 -7.96 39.61 -19.52
C SER A 643 -9.37 40.17 -19.77
N VAL A 644 -9.95 40.81 -18.75
CA VAL A 644 -11.27 41.45 -18.88
C VAL A 644 -11.10 42.86 -19.42
N ASN A 645 -11.83 43.18 -20.49
CA ASN A 645 -11.94 44.50 -21.10
C ASN A 645 -13.42 44.92 -21.15
N PRO A 646 -13.87 45.85 -20.28
CA PRO A 646 -15.24 46.36 -20.26
C PRO A 646 -15.71 47.01 -21.57
N ASP A 647 -14.80 47.54 -22.39
CA ASP A 647 -15.17 48.17 -23.65
C ASP A 647 -15.79 47.19 -24.66
N LEU A 648 -15.58 45.88 -24.44
CA LEU A 648 -16.18 44.82 -25.26
C LEU A 648 -17.64 44.52 -24.93
N ASP A 649 -18.20 45.09 -23.86
CA ASP A 649 -19.60 44.86 -23.50
C ASP A 649 -20.57 45.40 -24.56
N ASN A 650 -20.18 46.48 -25.25
CA ASN A 650 -20.94 47.10 -26.33
C ASN A 650 -20.52 46.61 -27.73
N SER A 651 -19.56 45.69 -27.82
CA SER A 651 -19.06 45.12 -29.07
C SER A 651 -19.87 43.88 -29.47
N PRO A 652 -20.15 43.65 -30.78
CA PRO A 652 -20.67 42.36 -31.23
C PRO A 652 -19.69 41.21 -30.97
N HIS A 653 -18.39 41.50 -30.95
CA HIS A 653 -17.33 40.56 -30.62
C HIS A 653 -16.91 40.70 -29.16
N GLN A 654 -17.38 39.77 -28.35
CA GLN A 654 -17.23 39.79 -26.90
C GLN A 654 -15.96 39.07 -26.43
N LEU A 655 -15.30 38.29 -27.28
CA LEU A 655 -14.02 37.64 -27.05
C LEU A 655 -13.05 37.98 -28.18
N ARG A 656 -11.86 38.45 -27.84
CA ARG A 656 -10.77 38.74 -28.79
C ARG A 656 -9.62 37.78 -28.55
N ILE A 657 -9.20 37.08 -29.60
CA ILE A 657 -8.10 36.12 -29.58
C ILE A 657 -6.97 36.63 -30.48
N ARG A 658 -5.74 36.66 -29.97
CA ARG A 658 -4.56 37.04 -30.76
C ARG A 658 -4.10 35.90 -31.65
N GLN A 659 -3.50 36.21 -32.79
CA GLN A 659 -3.01 35.21 -33.72
C GLN A 659 -1.99 34.25 -33.08
N SER A 660 -1.09 34.74 -32.22
CA SER A 660 -0.13 33.87 -31.52
C SER A 660 -0.80 32.87 -30.58
N MET A 661 -2.05 33.08 -30.14
CA MET A 661 -2.77 32.13 -29.30
C MET A 661 -3.23 30.90 -30.07
N ARG A 662 -3.52 31.04 -31.37
CA ARG A 662 -4.00 29.95 -32.24
C ARG A 662 -2.84 29.00 -32.56
N LYS A 663 -2.91 27.78 -32.03
CA LYS A 663 -1.84 26.79 -32.17
C LYS A 663 -2.10 25.74 -33.25
N PHE A 664 -3.36 25.55 -33.61
CA PHE A 664 -3.85 24.66 -34.68
C PHE A 664 -5.31 25.03 -34.99
N LYS A 665 -5.88 24.54 -36.10
CA LYS A 665 -7.27 24.81 -36.48
C LYS A 665 -8.21 23.81 -35.81
N CYS A 666 -9.33 24.28 -35.26
CA CYS A 666 -10.30 23.44 -34.57
C CYS A 666 -11.64 24.17 -34.52
N SER A 667 -12.75 23.46 -34.73
CA SER A 667 -14.12 23.99 -34.70
C SER A 667 -14.74 24.02 -33.30
N HIS A 668 -14.06 23.49 -32.29
CA HIS A 668 -14.57 23.44 -30.92
C HIS A 668 -14.68 24.84 -30.31
N ASP A 669 -15.89 25.19 -29.85
CA ASP A 669 -16.29 26.54 -29.46
C ASP A 669 -16.65 26.67 -27.96
N ILE A 670 -16.33 25.66 -27.16
CA ILE A 670 -16.47 25.72 -25.70
C ILE A 670 -15.22 26.34 -25.10
N LEU A 671 -15.41 27.34 -24.24
CA LEU A 671 -14.34 27.94 -23.45
C LEU A 671 -14.01 27.04 -22.27
N GLU A 672 -12.74 26.65 -22.17
CA GLU A 672 -12.25 25.75 -21.13
C GLU A 672 -11.31 26.48 -20.17
N LEU A 673 -11.75 26.59 -18.92
CA LEU A 673 -11.03 27.28 -17.87
C LEU A 673 -9.94 26.38 -17.27
N CYS A 674 -8.69 26.75 -17.50
CA CYS A 674 -7.55 26.08 -16.86
C CYS A 674 -7.32 26.62 -15.45
N ARG A 675 -7.33 27.96 -15.31
CA ARG A 675 -7.01 28.63 -14.04
C ARG A 675 -7.57 30.06 -14.00
N ILE A 676 -8.13 30.44 -12.85
CA ILE A 676 -8.50 31.84 -12.54
C ILE A 676 -7.33 32.57 -11.88
N SER A 677 -7.16 33.86 -12.20
CA SER A 677 -6.18 34.73 -11.54
C SER A 677 -6.40 34.75 -10.03
N LYS A 678 -5.31 34.56 -9.27
CA LYS A 678 -5.29 34.67 -7.81
C LYS A 678 -3.87 34.92 -7.32
N PRO A 679 -3.69 35.70 -6.24
CA PRO A 679 -2.38 35.88 -5.62
C PRO A 679 -1.83 34.54 -5.11
N ARG A 680 -0.51 34.36 -5.17
CA ARG A 680 0.16 33.11 -4.77
C ARG A 680 1.39 33.41 -3.93
N PRO A 681 1.70 32.58 -2.93
CA PRO A 681 2.98 32.72 -2.25
C PRO A 681 4.12 32.51 -3.27
N LEU A 682 5.04 33.47 -3.35
CA LEU A 682 6.24 33.38 -4.17
C LEU A 682 7.33 32.63 -3.43
N TYR A 683 8.07 31.80 -4.16
CA TYR A 683 9.23 31.08 -3.66
C TYR A 683 10.40 31.28 -4.60
N LEU A 684 11.58 31.52 -4.03
CA LEU A 684 12.83 31.41 -4.75
C LEU A 684 13.18 29.93 -4.89
N ASN A 685 13.77 29.57 -6.03
CA ASN A 685 14.37 28.26 -6.27
C ASN A 685 15.87 28.45 -6.56
N ARG A 686 16.62 27.36 -6.65
CA ARG A 686 18.07 27.41 -6.92
C ARG A 686 18.42 28.24 -8.17
N GLN A 687 17.64 28.11 -9.24
CA GLN A 687 17.89 28.80 -10.51
C GLN A 687 17.75 30.32 -10.37
N ILE A 688 16.68 30.79 -9.72
CA ILE A 688 16.45 32.21 -9.47
C ILE A 688 17.52 32.76 -8.53
N ILE A 689 17.88 32.03 -7.47
CA ILE A 689 18.92 32.45 -6.52
C ILE A 689 20.25 32.67 -7.24
N VAL A 690 20.68 31.75 -8.11
CA VAL A 690 21.90 31.90 -8.90
C VAL A 690 21.85 33.14 -9.80
N LEU A 691 20.71 33.40 -10.45
CA LEU A 691 20.53 34.60 -11.27
C LEU A 691 20.61 35.89 -10.45
N LEU A 692 20.00 35.92 -9.27
CA LEU A 692 20.02 37.07 -8.37
C LEU A 692 21.42 37.31 -7.78
N SER A 693 22.11 36.25 -7.38
CA SER A 693 23.50 36.30 -6.90
C SER A 693 24.45 36.82 -7.99
N HIS A 694 24.28 36.38 -9.24
CA HIS A 694 25.02 36.93 -10.39
C HIS A 694 24.72 38.41 -10.65
N ARG A 695 23.52 38.89 -10.28
CA ARG A 695 23.13 40.30 -10.29
C ARG A 695 23.55 41.04 -9.01
N GLU A 696 24.53 40.52 -8.28
CA GLU A 696 25.17 41.12 -7.10
C GLU A 696 24.25 41.27 -5.87
N ILE A 697 23.16 40.49 -5.79
CA ILE A 697 22.42 40.36 -4.54
C ILE A 697 23.23 39.50 -3.57
N ASP A 698 23.59 40.07 -2.43
CA ASP A 698 24.41 39.41 -1.41
C ASP A 698 23.76 38.10 -0.91
N ASP A 699 24.53 37.01 -0.96
CA ASP A 699 24.08 35.67 -0.60
C ASP A 699 23.56 35.58 0.85
N ARG A 700 24.02 36.46 1.75
CA ARG A 700 23.50 36.58 3.12
C ARG A 700 22.00 36.88 3.14
N THR A 701 21.46 37.53 2.11
CA THR A 701 20.01 37.75 1.95
C THR A 701 19.25 36.44 1.84
N PHE A 702 19.75 35.48 1.06
CA PHE A 702 19.09 34.18 0.90
C PHE A 702 19.22 33.33 2.16
N LEU A 703 20.38 33.38 2.83
CA LEU A 703 20.59 32.72 4.12
C LEU A 703 19.66 33.27 5.20
N LEU A 704 19.44 34.59 5.22
CA LEU A 704 18.49 35.21 6.14
C LEU A 704 17.05 34.74 5.88
N LEU A 705 16.62 34.68 4.61
CA LEU A 705 15.30 34.17 4.25
C LEU A 705 15.12 32.69 4.67
N GLN A 706 16.16 31.88 4.49
CA GLN A 706 16.17 30.49 4.94
C GLN A 706 16.05 30.39 6.47
N HIS A 707 16.86 31.17 7.20
CA HIS A 707 16.84 31.20 8.66
C HIS A 707 15.47 31.64 9.20
N GLN A 708 14.87 32.70 8.63
CA GLN A 708 13.54 33.16 9.01
C GLN A 708 12.47 32.08 8.78
N HIS A 709 12.58 31.30 7.69
CA HIS A 709 11.65 30.21 7.44
C HIS A 709 11.84 29.06 8.45
N GLN A 710 13.08 28.69 8.77
CA GLN A 710 13.37 27.69 9.80
C GLN A 710 12.86 28.11 11.17
N GLN A 711 13.07 29.38 11.54
CA GLN A 711 12.55 29.95 12.77
C GLN A 711 11.02 29.88 12.82
N TYR A 712 10.32 30.24 11.73
CA TYR A 712 8.86 30.10 11.65
C TYR A 712 8.39 28.66 11.86
N LEU A 713 9.10 27.67 11.30
CA LEU A 713 8.78 26.26 11.51
C LEU A 713 9.00 25.83 12.97
N SER A 714 10.08 26.28 13.61
CA SER A 714 10.33 26.02 15.03
C SER A 714 9.28 26.68 15.92
N GLU A 715 8.92 27.94 15.63
CA GLU A 715 7.87 28.68 16.33
C GLU A 715 6.50 27.96 16.20
N SER A 716 6.22 27.33 15.06
CA SER A 716 4.97 26.58 14.86
C SER A 716 4.81 25.37 15.79
N LEU A 717 5.92 24.85 16.34
CA LEU A 717 5.89 23.76 17.33
C LEU A 717 5.64 24.24 18.76
N VAL A 718 5.73 25.56 19.00
CA VAL A 718 5.68 26.14 20.35
C VAL A 718 4.48 27.09 20.52
N TYR A 719 4.13 27.86 19.48
CA TYR A 719 3.09 28.88 19.53
C TYR A 719 1.81 28.45 18.78
N PRO A 720 0.64 28.34 19.45
CA PRO A 720 -0.59 27.85 18.83
C PRO A 720 -1.04 28.65 17.61
N THR A 721 -0.80 29.96 17.59
CA THR A 721 -1.12 30.83 16.45
C THR A 721 -0.29 30.46 15.22
N ARG A 722 1.02 30.20 15.41
CA ARG A 722 1.93 29.79 14.33
C ARG A 722 1.62 28.38 13.84
N ALA A 723 1.29 27.47 14.76
CA ALA A 723 0.78 26.14 14.42
C ALA A 723 -0.45 26.23 13.52
N TYR A 724 -1.43 27.04 13.91
CA TYR A 724 -2.64 27.26 13.13
C TYR A 724 -2.33 27.85 11.75
N GLU A 725 -1.47 28.86 11.66
CA GLU A 725 -1.05 29.46 10.38
C GLU A 725 -0.42 28.42 9.44
N LEU A 726 0.49 27.60 9.96
CA LEU A 726 1.18 26.57 9.17
C LEU A 726 0.17 25.55 8.65
N LEU A 727 -0.65 24.97 9.55
CA LEU A 727 -1.64 23.96 9.16
C LEU A 727 -2.70 24.55 8.23
N ALA A 728 -3.21 25.76 8.48
CA ALA A 728 -4.22 26.40 7.65
C ALA A 728 -3.71 26.81 6.26
N GLU A 729 -2.39 26.93 6.08
CA GLU A 729 -1.74 27.12 4.79
C GLU A 729 -1.48 25.80 4.05
N LYS A 730 -1.09 24.75 4.78
CA LYS A 730 -0.59 23.50 4.18
C LYS A 730 -1.66 22.41 4.04
N ILE A 731 -2.70 22.45 4.86
CA ILE A 731 -3.76 21.45 4.87
C ILE A 731 -4.97 21.97 4.11
N ASN A 732 -5.60 21.07 3.35
CA ASN A 732 -6.84 21.39 2.68
C ASN A 732 -7.96 21.64 3.70
N ARG A 733 -8.44 22.89 3.75
CA ARG A 733 -9.52 23.34 4.64
C ARG A 733 -10.84 22.59 4.43
N SER A 734 -11.06 21.98 3.26
CA SER A 734 -12.26 21.18 3.01
C SER A 734 -12.21 19.80 3.66
N LEU A 735 -11.01 19.26 3.88
CA LEU A 735 -10.81 17.98 4.56
C LEU A 735 -10.73 18.15 6.07
N PHE A 736 -10.26 19.31 6.53
CA PHE A 736 -10.01 19.57 7.93
C PHE A 736 -10.51 20.98 8.33
N PRO A 737 -11.68 21.10 8.99
CA PRO A 737 -12.24 22.39 9.39
C PRO A 737 -11.51 22.94 10.62
N LEU A 738 -10.21 23.23 10.47
CA LEU A 738 -9.30 23.66 11.54
C LEU A 738 -9.87 24.81 12.38
N ARG A 739 -10.52 25.79 11.74
CA ARG A 739 -11.13 26.92 12.44
C ARG A 739 -12.23 26.47 13.41
N THR A 740 -13.10 25.56 12.98
CA THR A 740 -14.19 25.03 13.81
C THR A 740 -13.64 24.19 14.97
N LEU A 741 -12.58 23.42 14.73
CA LEU A 741 -11.97 22.59 15.76
C LEU A 741 -11.25 23.42 16.83
N VAL A 742 -10.48 24.43 16.42
CA VAL A 742 -9.78 25.31 17.36
C VAL A 742 -10.77 26.20 18.13
N ASN A 743 -11.72 26.82 17.44
CA ASN A 743 -12.63 27.80 18.07
C ASN A 743 -13.83 27.14 18.77
N GLY A 744 -14.34 26.02 18.24
CA GLY A 744 -15.52 25.33 18.78
C GLY A 744 -15.16 24.37 19.90
N ALA A 745 -14.10 23.57 19.72
CA ALA A 745 -13.69 22.55 20.70
C ALA A 745 -12.56 23.02 21.64
N HIS A 746 -12.14 24.29 21.57
CA HIS A 746 -11.06 24.86 22.39
C HIS A 746 -9.76 24.04 22.33
N LEU A 747 -9.52 23.42 21.16
CA LEU A 747 -8.47 22.44 21.01
C LEU A 747 -7.11 23.11 20.84
N ASN A 748 -6.18 22.81 21.74
CA ASN A 748 -4.80 23.27 21.64
C ASN A 748 -4.01 22.36 20.68
N LEU A 749 -3.75 22.87 19.48
CA LEU A 749 -3.06 22.15 18.39
C LEU A 749 -1.68 21.61 18.76
N ILE A 750 -1.02 22.19 19.77
CA ILE A 750 0.35 21.82 20.16
C ILE A 750 0.35 20.72 21.22
N GLN A 751 -0.70 20.68 22.05
CA GLN A 751 -0.82 19.69 23.12
C GLN A 751 -1.46 18.39 22.61
N GLU A 752 -2.37 18.49 21.67
CA GLU A 752 -3.05 17.30 21.12
C GLU A 752 -2.07 16.48 20.24
N PRO A 753 -1.85 15.18 20.54
CA PRO A 753 -0.84 14.36 19.88
C PRO A 753 -0.97 14.27 18.35
N PHE A 754 -2.18 14.15 17.81
CA PHE A 754 -2.39 14.05 16.36
C PHE A 754 -1.99 15.35 15.65
N PHE A 755 -2.44 16.52 16.12
CA PHE A 755 -2.07 17.81 15.54
C PHE A 755 -0.60 18.13 15.74
N ARG A 756 -0.03 17.81 16.90
CA ARG A 756 1.40 17.95 17.13
C ARG A 756 2.21 17.14 16.12
N GLN A 757 1.82 15.89 15.88
CA GLN A 757 2.47 15.06 14.87
C GLN A 757 2.28 15.63 13.45
N LEU A 758 1.12 16.21 13.17
CA LEU A 758 0.81 16.84 11.89
C LEU A 758 1.66 18.10 11.64
N ILE A 759 1.89 18.92 12.68
CA ILE A 759 2.81 20.07 12.63
C ILE A 759 4.24 19.59 12.37
N ILE A 760 4.73 18.61 13.14
CA ILE A 760 6.07 18.03 12.95
C ILE A 760 6.24 17.50 11.53
N THR A 761 5.26 16.76 11.03
CA THR A 761 5.30 16.17 9.68
C THR A 761 5.30 17.26 8.61
N THR A 762 4.49 18.30 8.78
CA THR A 762 4.45 19.45 7.88
C THR A 762 5.76 20.23 7.89
N SER A 763 6.34 20.47 9.07
CA SER A 763 7.64 21.15 9.21
C SER A 763 8.77 20.34 8.56
N LYS A 764 8.79 19.02 8.76
CA LYS A 764 9.75 18.13 8.08
C LYS A 764 9.61 18.17 6.57
N PHE A 765 8.37 18.17 6.07
CA PHE A 765 8.12 18.30 4.64
C PHE A 765 8.67 19.63 4.09
N GLU A 766 8.44 20.76 4.76
CA GLU A 766 8.96 22.06 4.33
C GLU A 766 10.50 22.12 4.39
N LEU A 767 11.12 21.55 5.43
CA LEU A 767 12.58 21.41 5.51
C LEU A 767 13.14 20.57 4.35
N ALA A 768 12.50 19.46 4.00
CA ALA A 768 12.89 18.63 2.87
C ALA A 768 12.78 19.40 1.55
N GLN A 769 11.70 20.16 1.34
CA GLN A 769 11.54 21.02 0.16
C GLN A 769 12.62 22.11 0.07
N MET A 770 13.02 22.70 1.20
CA MET A 770 14.15 23.65 1.24
C MET A 770 15.47 22.96 0.91
N ARG A 771 15.73 21.77 1.46
CA ARG A 771 16.97 21.02 1.21
C ARG A 771 17.09 20.56 -0.25
N GLU A 772 16.04 19.93 -0.76
CA GLU A 772 16.07 19.23 -2.05
C GLU A 772 15.82 20.17 -3.23
N ARG A 773 14.97 21.18 -3.04
CA ARG A 773 14.55 22.09 -4.13
C ARG A 773 14.94 23.55 -3.90
N THR A 774 15.59 23.87 -2.79
CA THR A 774 15.96 25.25 -2.41
C THR A 774 14.75 26.17 -2.45
N ARG A 775 13.60 25.69 -1.95
CA ARG A 775 12.31 26.39 -2.02
C ARG A 775 12.18 27.42 -0.88
N LEU A 776 12.71 28.62 -1.07
CA LEU A 776 12.68 29.69 -0.05
C LEU A 776 11.46 30.59 -0.22
N LYS A 777 10.61 30.67 0.79
CA LYS A 777 9.38 31.45 0.75
C LYS A 777 9.65 32.94 0.97
N LEU A 778 9.07 33.81 0.15
CA LEU A 778 9.11 35.25 0.36
C LEU A 778 7.92 35.75 1.21
N PRO A 779 8.10 36.83 2.00
CA PRO A 779 7.02 37.43 2.78
C PRO A 779 5.84 37.86 1.91
N LYS A 780 4.61 37.53 2.35
CA LYS A 780 3.37 37.81 1.60
C LYS A 780 3.14 39.29 1.28
N ASN A 781 3.74 40.22 2.02
CA ASN A 781 3.56 41.66 1.81
C ASN A 781 4.61 42.24 0.86
N SER A 782 5.68 41.49 0.59
CA SER A 782 6.78 41.91 -0.28
C SER A 782 6.72 41.27 -1.65
N ALA A 783 6.04 40.12 -1.79
CA ALA A 783 5.81 39.46 -3.07
C ALA A 783 4.55 38.57 -3.06
N ARG A 784 3.75 38.62 -4.13
CA ARG A 784 2.49 37.84 -4.32
C ARG A 784 2.27 37.39 -5.76
#